data_AF-A0A521U2G0-F1
#
_entry.id   AF-A0A521U2G0-F1
#
_cell.length_a   1.000
_cell.length_b   1.000
_cell.length_c   1.000
_cell.angle_alpha   90.00
_cell.angle_beta   90.00
_cell.angle_gamma   90.00
#
_symmetry.space_group_name_H-M   'P 1'
#
loop_
_entity.id
_entity.type
_entity.pdbx_description
1 polymer ?
#
loop_
_entity_poly.entity_id
_entity_poly.type
_entity_poly.pdbx_seq_one_letter_code
_entity_poly.pdbx_strand_id
1 'polypeptide(L)'
;MPVTPFRLPRRCAFSADAPRLVRDRIRLWTYRAVSRRDLRLDLLRGYCVFAMLVDHLDINTPYYWFTGGNRFFTSAAEGFLFLSAVVMGVVYRPIAERDGAAAVLRKAGRRVAQLAAITVVVTLGYMWLSARLGLPWAANFDPRVEIPRVLSFSSSYYLVDVLNLYVVLVALAPSVFLGFARHRPWFVFGVSGAIWTIHQFWPISLPWPAEGGFYYIAAWQFLFVIGLAVGWYRDTVTRRLSFLSAPRGQAMLVLAAIAFIWFWHSTWLLDGYVPDVGAAITAAFAKWNLPPARLFASAVFFSLAFSIIHYFWRPLSAAIGWLLIPFGQNALFAYVVHLALIVVLLAARAEWLTDANTLAVGIGLQTIGLASLWLVTSGRSALGRLLSAGPVWFPASSWLDRAARLGVAGVLALVVASQPFDVPTLPGFVALPADQASFARPRVLVHAPPDAAARQPLPIVIVLADEEGEPDALARDFIEAADKYGWFLIAPRIEYQDDSLDPAVIAAESPGLIRGLREIVEDVAHDANLRLRRRVTIFGFGRGASLAQRYALTYAPETRAVALLGGGGYTLPPMNDIAEDPQFPFGVRDMSAAVGRSINVDALRRIRFWIGVGERDTDTATTSRAWDKFLGATRVERAATLARVLMRDGNDTRYVIVPDAGHEMTADARSRIVQFIVDSMSSGPFLPPVEPRRQSVRGPDDALLPFR
;
A
#
# COMPACT_ATOMS: atom_id res chain seq x y z
N MET A 1 27.24 63.06 -49.85
CA MET A 1 27.72 62.64 -48.52
C MET A 1 27.56 61.13 -48.44
N PRO A 2 28.65 60.35 -48.27
CA PRO A 2 28.55 58.90 -48.17
C PRO A 2 28.15 58.49 -46.75
N VAL A 3 27.14 57.62 -46.66
CA VAL A 3 26.65 57.03 -45.41
C VAL A 3 27.62 55.94 -44.97
N THR A 4 28.20 56.10 -43.78
CA THR A 4 29.02 55.07 -43.11
C THR A 4 28.14 53.88 -42.70
N PRO A 5 28.46 52.63 -43.09
CA PRO A 5 27.70 51.47 -42.64
C PRO A 5 28.06 51.15 -41.18
N PHE A 6 27.01 51.04 -40.37
CA PHE A 6 27.04 50.62 -38.97
C PHE A 6 27.62 49.19 -38.86
N ARG A 7 28.80 49.04 -38.22
CA ARG A 7 29.38 47.72 -37.93
C ARG A 7 28.63 47.10 -36.75
N LEU A 8 27.84 46.05 -37.02
CA LEU A 8 27.33 45.15 -35.98
C LEU A 8 28.49 44.48 -35.22
N PRO A 9 28.43 44.39 -33.88
CA PRO A 9 29.47 43.72 -33.10
C PRO A 9 29.52 42.23 -33.45
N ARG A 10 30.76 41.72 -33.55
CA ARG A 10 31.07 40.31 -33.84
C ARG A 10 30.22 39.39 -32.96
N ARG A 11 29.51 38.46 -33.61
CA ARG A 11 28.87 37.31 -32.97
C ARG A 11 29.86 36.70 -31.98
N CYS A 12 29.47 36.56 -30.72
CA CYS A 12 30.15 35.69 -29.78
C CYS A 12 30.19 34.29 -30.39
N ALA A 13 31.35 33.91 -30.93
CA ALA A 13 31.59 32.54 -31.32
C ALA A 13 31.49 31.68 -30.07
N PHE A 14 30.46 30.83 -29.99
CA PHE A 14 30.46 29.70 -29.06
C PHE A 14 31.75 28.94 -29.34
N SER A 15 32.71 29.03 -28.42
CA SER A 15 34.04 28.43 -28.59
C SER A 15 33.89 26.93 -28.88
N ALA A 16 34.56 26.48 -29.95
CA ALA A 16 34.71 25.07 -30.29
C ALA A 16 35.45 24.24 -29.21
N ASP A 17 35.88 24.86 -28.11
CA ASP A 17 36.56 24.23 -26.98
C ASP A 17 35.60 23.80 -25.85
N ALA A 18 34.35 24.27 -25.83
CA ALA A 18 33.38 23.88 -24.81
C ALA A 18 33.18 22.34 -24.70
N PRO A 19 33.07 21.58 -25.81
CA PRO A 19 32.97 20.11 -25.75
C PRO A 19 34.23 19.44 -25.21
N ARG A 20 35.41 20.03 -25.44
CA ARG A 20 36.70 19.51 -24.93
C ARG A 20 36.82 19.72 -23.43
N LEU A 21 36.52 20.94 -22.95
CA LEU A 21 36.54 21.29 -21.54
C LEU A 21 35.56 20.44 -20.70
N VAL A 22 34.36 20.18 -21.21
CA VAL A 22 33.37 19.29 -20.56
C VAL A 22 33.91 17.85 -20.48
N ARG A 23 34.49 17.34 -21.57
CA ARG A 23 35.06 15.98 -21.61
C ARG A 23 36.22 15.81 -20.63
N ASP A 24 37.09 16.81 -20.51
CA ASP A 24 38.23 16.77 -19.59
C ASP A 24 37.78 16.86 -18.13
N ARG A 25 36.75 17.65 -17.82
CA ARG A 25 36.13 17.67 -16.49
C ARG A 25 35.47 16.34 -16.13
N ILE A 26 34.71 15.73 -17.04
CA ILE A 26 34.10 14.40 -16.79
C ILE A 26 35.17 13.35 -16.50
N ARG A 27 36.28 13.35 -17.23
CA ARG A 27 37.43 12.44 -16.98
C ARG A 27 38.05 12.63 -15.60
N LEU A 28 38.08 13.87 -15.09
CA LEU A 28 38.54 14.16 -13.73
C LEU A 28 37.55 13.66 -12.69
N TRP A 29 36.25 13.74 -12.96
CA TRP A 29 35.20 13.30 -12.02
C TRP A 29 34.95 11.79 -12.02
N THR A 30 35.37 11.09 -13.06
CA THR A 30 35.12 9.66 -13.23
C THR A 30 35.75 8.82 -12.10
N TYR A 31 35.05 7.77 -11.66
CA TYR A 31 35.53 6.82 -10.67
C TYR A 31 36.85 6.17 -11.09
N ARG A 32 37.83 6.19 -10.19
CA ARG A 32 39.08 5.44 -10.32
C ARG A 32 39.12 4.41 -9.21
N ALA A 33 39.38 3.16 -9.57
CA ALA A 33 39.47 2.08 -8.58
C ALA A 33 40.66 2.34 -7.64
N VAL A 34 40.38 2.65 -6.37
CA VAL A 34 41.40 2.88 -5.32
C VAL A 34 41.66 1.59 -4.52
N SER A 35 40.72 0.65 -4.54
CA SER A 35 40.82 -0.61 -3.80
C SER A 35 40.19 -1.77 -4.58
N ARG A 36 40.36 -3.00 -4.08
CA ARG A 36 39.70 -4.20 -4.63
C ARG A 36 38.16 -4.15 -4.49
N ARG A 37 37.64 -3.31 -3.59
CA ARG A 37 36.21 -3.10 -3.35
C ARG A 37 35.71 -1.90 -4.15
N ASP A 38 34.66 -2.10 -4.93
CA ASP A 38 34.04 -1.05 -5.74
C ASP A 38 33.04 -0.24 -4.89
N LEU A 39 33.43 0.99 -4.53
CA LEU A 39 32.64 1.87 -3.68
C LEU A 39 31.37 2.40 -4.36
N ARG A 40 31.26 2.29 -5.69
CA ARG A 40 30.04 2.70 -6.40
C ARG A 40 28.87 1.79 -6.05
N LEU A 41 29.14 0.48 -5.93
CA LEU A 41 28.15 -0.50 -5.50
C LEU A 41 27.71 -0.26 -4.05
N ASP A 42 28.64 0.14 -3.17
CA ASP A 42 28.29 0.52 -1.82
C ASP A 42 27.42 1.80 -1.82
N LEU A 43 27.81 2.85 -2.54
CA LEU A 43 27.03 4.09 -2.61
C LEU A 43 25.59 3.83 -3.09
N LEU A 44 25.41 3.03 -4.16
CA LEU A 44 24.08 2.64 -4.65
C LEU A 44 23.27 1.84 -3.63
N ARG A 45 23.88 0.86 -2.95
CA ARG A 45 23.19 0.09 -1.90
C ARG A 45 22.81 0.97 -0.72
N GLY A 46 23.65 1.95 -0.38
CA GLY A 46 23.36 2.95 0.62
C GLY A 46 22.21 3.86 0.24
N TYR A 47 22.15 4.28 -1.03
CA TYR A 47 21.00 5.00 -1.59
C TYR A 47 19.70 4.20 -1.46
N CYS A 48 19.71 2.89 -1.74
CA CYS A 48 18.51 2.07 -1.56
C CYS A 48 18.03 2.06 -0.10
N VAL A 49 18.93 1.97 0.88
CA VAL A 49 18.56 2.04 2.31
C VAL A 49 18.05 3.42 2.69
N PHE A 50 18.69 4.48 2.20
CA PHE A 50 18.22 5.87 2.35
C PHE A 50 16.78 6.03 1.82
N ALA A 51 16.52 5.57 0.59
CA ALA A 51 15.22 5.66 -0.04
C ALA A 51 14.17 4.84 0.72
N MET A 52 14.48 3.60 1.12
CA MET A 52 13.59 2.80 1.95
C MET A 52 13.24 3.50 3.27
N LEU A 53 14.19 4.08 4.00
CA LEU A 53 13.88 4.77 5.27
C LEU A 53 12.90 5.94 5.05
N VAL A 54 13.15 6.76 4.02
CA VAL A 54 12.31 7.92 3.69
C VAL A 54 10.90 7.46 3.28
N ASP A 55 10.82 6.46 2.40
CA ASP A 55 9.59 6.03 1.77
C ASP A 55 8.66 5.29 2.74
N HIS A 56 9.20 4.48 3.66
CA HIS A 56 8.38 3.72 4.62
C HIS A 56 7.70 4.59 5.69
N LEU A 57 8.12 5.86 5.86
CA LEU A 57 7.42 6.78 6.78
C LEU A 57 6.09 7.27 6.21
N ASP A 58 5.93 7.18 4.89
CA ASP A 58 4.74 7.61 4.16
C ASP A 58 4.35 9.08 4.48
N ILE A 59 5.31 9.99 4.35
CA ILE A 59 5.11 11.43 4.57
C ILE A 59 5.59 12.18 3.33
N ASN A 60 4.67 12.92 2.70
CA ASN A 60 4.98 13.69 1.49
C ASN A 60 5.82 14.92 1.82
N THR A 61 7.12 14.81 1.61
CA THR A 61 8.10 15.90 1.83
C THR A 61 9.01 16.03 0.60
N PRO A 62 9.84 17.10 0.52
CA PRO A 62 10.84 17.24 -0.54
C PRO A 62 11.83 16.08 -0.65
N TYR A 63 11.95 15.21 0.37
CA TYR A 63 12.77 14.00 0.25
C TYR A 63 12.28 13.05 -0.86
N TYR A 64 10.97 13.06 -1.17
CA TYR A 64 10.42 12.26 -2.27
C TYR A 64 10.89 12.67 -3.65
N TRP A 65 11.42 13.89 -3.83
CA TRP A 65 12.09 14.27 -5.09
C TRP A 65 13.35 13.44 -5.34
N PHE A 66 13.96 12.89 -4.29
CA PHE A 66 15.17 12.08 -4.39
C PHE A 66 14.89 10.58 -4.37
N THR A 67 13.78 10.14 -3.76
CA THR A 67 13.47 8.71 -3.55
C THR A 67 12.33 8.21 -4.43
N GLY A 68 11.46 9.09 -4.90
CA GLY A 68 10.22 8.76 -5.59
C GLY A 68 9.10 8.28 -4.67
N GLY A 69 9.32 8.22 -3.35
CA GLY A 69 8.31 7.85 -2.37
C GLY A 69 7.71 6.46 -2.58
N ASN A 70 8.50 5.51 -3.09
CA ASN A 70 8.06 4.15 -3.49
C ASN A 70 6.89 4.11 -4.51
N ARG A 71 6.63 5.21 -5.26
CA ARG A 71 5.55 5.29 -6.27
C ARG A 71 6.01 4.96 -7.68
N PHE A 72 7.27 5.28 -7.99
CA PHE A 72 7.78 5.17 -9.35
C PHE A 72 7.80 3.73 -9.90
N PHE A 73 7.92 3.58 -11.22
CA PHE A 73 7.93 2.29 -11.92
C PHE A 73 9.02 1.30 -11.47
N THR A 74 10.02 1.76 -10.72
CA THR A 74 11.04 0.94 -10.06
C THR A 74 11.22 1.43 -8.61
N SER A 75 11.72 0.56 -7.74
CA SER A 75 11.81 0.78 -6.30
C SER A 75 13.20 0.52 -5.73
N ALA A 76 13.44 1.07 -4.55
CA ALA A 76 14.66 0.84 -3.80
C ALA A 76 14.86 -0.64 -3.40
N ALA A 77 13.78 -1.41 -3.22
CA ALA A 77 13.83 -2.83 -2.90
C ALA A 77 14.43 -3.66 -4.05
N GLU A 78 14.00 -3.41 -5.29
CA GLU A 78 14.55 -4.02 -6.50
C GLU A 78 16.05 -3.71 -6.64
N GLY A 79 16.41 -2.44 -6.44
CA GLY A 79 17.81 -2.01 -6.47
C GLY A 79 18.65 -2.69 -5.39
N PHE A 80 18.16 -2.76 -4.16
CA PHE A 80 18.87 -3.34 -3.02
C PHE A 80 19.15 -4.84 -3.23
N LEU A 81 18.15 -5.60 -3.68
CA LEU A 81 18.28 -7.03 -3.95
C LEU A 81 19.18 -7.30 -5.16
N PHE A 82 18.99 -6.55 -6.26
CA PHE A 82 19.81 -6.66 -7.47
C PHE A 82 21.29 -6.38 -7.16
N LEU A 83 21.60 -5.26 -6.48
CA LEU A 83 22.97 -4.90 -6.14
C LEU A 83 23.61 -5.88 -5.15
N SER A 84 22.82 -6.41 -4.21
CA SER A 84 23.29 -7.46 -3.29
C SER A 84 23.64 -8.74 -4.04
N ALA A 85 22.86 -9.11 -5.06
CA ALA A 85 23.16 -10.22 -5.97
C ALA A 85 24.43 -9.96 -6.79
N VAL A 86 24.61 -8.76 -7.34
CA VAL A 86 25.84 -8.35 -8.07
C VAL A 86 27.06 -8.51 -7.17
N VAL A 87 27.03 -7.98 -5.94
CA VAL A 87 28.13 -8.13 -4.98
C VAL A 87 28.38 -9.60 -4.66
N MET A 88 27.34 -10.41 -4.50
CA MET A 88 27.47 -11.84 -4.26
C MET A 88 28.15 -12.54 -5.45
N GLY A 89 27.75 -12.27 -6.69
CA GLY A 89 28.39 -12.81 -7.89
C GLY A 89 29.88 -12.48 -7.98
N VAL A 90 30.26 -11.22 -7.69
CA VAL A 90 31.68 -10.79 -7.66
C VAL A 90 32.48 -11.53 -6.59
N VAL A 91 31.90 -11.76 -5.41
CA VAL A 91 32.59 -12.38 -4.28
C VAL A 91 32.70 -13.90 -4.42
N TYR A 92 31.70 -14.55 -4.99
CA TYR A 92 31.63 -16.01 -5.05
C TYR A 92 32.38 -16.62 -6.23
N ARG A 93 32.50 -15.91 -7.36
CA ARG A 93 33.29 -16.39 -8.50
C ARG A 93 34.72 -16.81 -8.15
N PRO A 94 35.58 -15.97 -7.55
CA PRO A 94 36.96 -16.37 -7.24
C PRO A 94 37.03 -17.52 -6.23
N ILE A 95 36.01 -17.69 -5.38
CA ILE A 95 35.94 -18.81 -4.43
C ILE A 95 35.60 -20.10 -5.16
N ALA A 96 34.67 -20.05 -6.11
CA ALA A 96 34.34 -21.19 -6.95
C ALA A 96 35.54 -21.63 -7.80
N GLU A 97 36.27 -20.66 -8.39
CA GLU A 97 37.44 -20.91 -9.23
C GLU A 97 38.63 -21.45 -8.43
N ARG A 98 38.87 -20.95 -7.20
CA ARG A 98 40.01 -21.34 -6.37
C ARG A 98 39.76 -22.55 -5.48
N ASP A 99 38.60 -22.58 -4.81
CA ASP A 99 38.31 -23.51 -3.70
C ASP A 99 37.20 -24.52 -4.06
N GLY A 100 36.62 -24.42 -5.25
CA GLY A 100 35.63 -25.35 -5.78
C GLY A 100 34.22 -25.25 -5.20
N ALA A 101 33.35 -26.16 -5.65
CA ALA A 101 31.92 -26.20 -5.34
C ALA A 101 31.61 -26.32 -3.83
N ALA A 102 32.37 -27.14 -3.10
CA ALA A 102 32.17 -27.35 -1.67
C ALA A 102 32.39 -26.08 -0.85
N ALA A 103 33.37 -25.26 -1.22
CA ALA A 103 33.64 -23.98 -0.56
C ALA A 103 32.52 -22.96 -0.80
N VAL A 104 31.97 -22.93 -2.02
CA VAL A 104 30.79 -22.12 -2.38
C VAL A 104 29.59 -22.52 -1.54
N LEU A 105 29.25 -23.82 -1.51
CA LEU A 105 28.12 -24.35 -0.74
C LEU A 105 28.28 -24.05 0.75
N ARG A 106 29.47 -24.28 1.33
CA ARG A 106 29.73 -24.00 2.75
C ARG A 106 29.61 -22.51 3.09
N LYS A 107 30.18 -21.63 2.26
CA LYS A 107 30.11 -20.18 2.50
C LYS A 107 28.68 -19.67 2.36
N ALA A 108 27.95 -20.13 1.34
CA ALA A 108 26.56 -19.76 1.14
C ALA A 108 25.65 -20.32 2.23
N GLY A 109 25.82 -21.58 2.65
CA GLY A 109 25.06 -22.18 3.74
C GLY A 109 25.22 -21.39 5.05
N ARG A 110 26.47 -21.00 5.40
CA ARG A 110 26.71 -20.10 6.55
C ARG A 110 26.02 -18.75 6.38
N ARG A 111 26.00 -18.21 5.17
CA ARG A 111 25.34 -16.93 4.87
C ARG A 111 23.83 -17.03 4.97
N VAL A 112 23.22 -18.09 4.45
CA VAL A 112 21.79 -18.39 4.58
C VAL A 112 21.41 -18.52 6.05
N ALA A 113 22.15 -19.34 6.82
CA ALA A 113 21.91 -19.49 8.25
C ALA A 113 22.03 -18.16 9.01
N GLN A 114 23.03 -17.35 8.69
CA GLN A 114 23.18 -16.01 9.29
C GLN A 114 21.99 -15.10 8.94
N LEU A 115 21.57 -15.07 7.67
CA LEU A 115 20.44 -14.27 7.24
C LEU A 115 19.15 -14.74 7.89
N ALA A 116 18.90 -16.05 7.91
CA ALA A 116 17.73 -16.64 8.54
C ALA A 116 17.65 -16.30 10.03
N ALA A 117 18.76 -16.44 10.77
CA ALA A 117 18.82 -16.07 12.17
C ALA A 117 18.57 -14.57 12.39
N ILE A 118 19.17 -13.71 11.55
CA ILE A 118 18.93 -12.27 11.61
C ILE A 118 17.45 -11.96 11.32
N THR A 119 16.87 -12.58 10.29
CA THR A 119 15.47 -12.38 9.93
C THR A 119 14.56 -12.76 11.08
N VAL A 120 14.73 -13.93 11.68
CA VAL A 120 13.95 -14.35 12.87
C VAL A 120 14.07 -13.33 14.01
N VAL A 121 15.30 -12.96 14.40
CA VAL A 121 15.53 -12.02 15.51
C VAL A 121 14.90 -10.66 15.23
N VAL A 122 15.05 -10.17 14.00
CA VAL A 122 14.52 -8.86 13.60
C VAL A 122 13.00 -8.90 13.50
N THR A 123 12.40 -9.94 12.94
CA THR A 123 10.95 -10.12 12.89
C THR A 123 10.38 -10.12 14.30
N LEU A 124 10.90 -10.96 15.20
CA LEU A 124 10.41 -11.03 16.58
C LEU A 124 10.59 -9.71 17.33
N GLY A 125 11.76 -9.07 17.19
CA GLY A 125 12.02 -7.76 17.80
C GLY A 125 11.13 -6.65 17.25
N TYR A 126 10.88 -6.66 15.94
CA TYR A 126 9.99 -5.72 15.27
C TYR A 126 8.53 -5.93 15.68
N MET A 127 8.05 -7.18 15.77
CA MET A 127 6.71 -7.53 16.26
C MET A 127 6.50 -7.06 17.70
N TRP A 128 7.45 -7.39 18.59
CA TRP A 128 7.40 -6.99 19.99
C TRP A 128 7.40 -5.46 20.14
N LEU A 129 8.30 -4.75 19.44
CA LEU A 129 8.37 -3.29 19.52
C LEU A 129 7.10 -2.65 18.94
N SER A 130 6.56 -3.20 17.85
CA SER A 130 5.30 -2.72 17.27
C SER A 130 4.14 -2.86 18.25
N ALA A 131 4.04 -4.01 18.93
CA ALA A 131 3.02 -4.25 19.94
C ALA A 131 3.19 -3.31 21.14
N ARG A 132 4.44 -3.07 21.58
CA ARG A 132 4.75 -2.20 22.72
C ARG A 132 4.37 -0.73 22.49
N LEU A 133 4.48 -0.27 21.25
CA LEU A 133 4.11 1.08 20.81
C LEU A 133 2.64 1.19 20.39
N GLY A 134 1.85 0.11 20.51
CA GLY A 134 0.44 0.12 20.15
C GLY A 134 0.18 0.33 18.66
N LEU A 135 1.10 -0.11 17.79
CA LEU A 135 0.96 0.12 16.36
C LEU A 135 -0.15 -0.75 15.74
N PRO A 136 -0.88 -0.24 14.73
CA PRO A 136 -2.10 -0.87 14.23
C PRO A 136 -1.96 -2.33 13.81
N TRP A 137 -0.86 -2.68 13.13
CA TRP A 137 -0.60 -4.03 12.63
C TRP A 137 -0.13 -5.02 13.71
N ALA A 138 0.07 -4.56 14.95
CA ALA A 138 0.54 -5.38 16.06
C ALA A 138 -0.53 -5.61 17.14
N ALA A 139 -1.77 -5.18 16.90
CA ALA A 139 -2.88 -5.19 17.86
C ALA A 139 -3.25 -6.59 18.40
N ASN A 140 -2.88 -7.67 17.69
CA ASN A 140 -3.23 -9.06 18.03
C ASN A 140 -1.99 -9.96 18.18
N PHE A 141 -0.87 -9.42 18.65
CA PHE A 141 0.36 -10.20 18.83
C PHE A 141 0.19 -11.29 19.91
N ASP A 142 0.02 -12.55 19.50
CA ASP A 142 0.16 -13.73 20.37
C ASP A 142 1.52 -14.41 20.14
N PRO A 143 2.46 -14.30 21.11
CA PRO A 143 3.76 -14.96 21.01
C PRO A 143 3.69 -16.47 20.76
N ARG A 144 2.65 -17.16 21.26
CA ARG A 144 2.52 -18.63 21.16
C ARG A 144 2.19 -19.08 19.74
N VAL A 145 1.49 -18.23 18.98
CA VAL A 145 1.13 -18.49 17.58
C VAL A 145 2.21 -17.94 16.65
N GLU A 146 2.69 -16.73 16.92
CA GLU A 146 3.59 -16.02 16.01
C GLU A 146 5.04 -16.52 16.08
N ILE A 147 5.57 -16.88 17.26
CA ILE A 147 6.96 -17.38 17.36
C ILE A 147 7.17 -18.65 16.53
N PRO A 148 6.33 -19.70 16.62
CA PRO A 148 6.47 -20.88 15.76
C PRO A 148 6.32 -20.56 14.27
N ARG A 149 5.47 -19.58 13.90
CA ARG A 149 5.28 -19.15 12.51
C ARG A 149 6.48 -18.38 11.95
N VAL A 150 7.15 -17.57 12.77
CA VAL A 150 8.37 -16.85 12.41
C VAL A 150 9.59 -17.79 12.35
N LEU A 151 9.75 -18.68 13.34
CA LEU A 151 10.76 -19.76 13.29
C LEU A 151 10.49 -20.69 12.12
N SER A 152 9.21 -20.85 11.84
CA SER A 152 8.60 -21.30 10.60
C SER A 152 9.37 -20.83 9.39
N PHE A 153 9.33 -19.51 9.17
CA PHE A 153 9.16 -18.85 7.87
C PHE A 153 7.80 -19.14 7.19
N SER A 154 6.79 -19.55 7.97
CA SER A 154 5.43 -19.80 7.46
C SER A 154 4.60 -18.53 7.32
N SER A 155 4.93 -17.48 8.08
CA SER A 155 4.30 -16.16 8.04
C SER A 155 5.34 -15.08 7.77
N SER A 156 4.92 -14.02 7.09
CA SER A 156 5.71 -12.82 6.90
C SER A 156 5.11 -11.65 7.66
N TYR A 157 5.95 -10.80 8.25
CA TYR A 157 5.52 -9.61 8.94
C TYR A 157 5.76 -8.36 8.08
N TYR A 158 4.90 -7.36 8.22
CA TYR A 158 4.96 -6.11 7.46
C TYR A 158 6.38 -5.49 7.50
N LEU A 159 6.88 -5.06 6.35
CA LEU A 159 8.25 -4.54 6.08
C LEU A 159 9.42 -5.53 6.23
N VAL A 160 9.22 -6.72 6.82
CA VAL A 160 10.30 -7.74 6.99
C VAL A 160 10.26 -8.82 5.89
N ASP A 161 9.19 -8.83 5.11
CA ASP A 161 8.93 -9.73 3.98
C ASP A 161 10.02 -9.76 2.89
N VAL A 162 10.63 -8.63 2.58
CA VAL A 162 11.78 -8.59 1.64
C VAL A 162 13.01 -9.33 2.21
N LEU A 163 13.12 -9.45 3.53
CA LEU A 163 14.19 -10.19 4.20
C LEU A 163 13.93 -11.70 4.15
N ASN A 164 12.66 -12.11 4.29
CA ASN A 164 12.21 -13.49 4.04
C ASN A 164 12.52 -13.89 2.59
N LEU A 165 12.12 -13.06 1.63
CA LEU A 165 12.45 -13.24 0.22
C LEU A 165 13.96 -13.38 0.04
N TYR A 166 14.76 -12.50 0.64
CA TYR A 166 16.21 -12.51 0.49
C TYR A 166 16.86 -13.79 1.01
N VAL A 167 16.38 -14.35 2.13
CA VAL A 167 16.84 -15.66 2.65
C VAL A 167 16.65 -16.75 1.59
N VAL A 168 15.47 -16.81 0.98
CA VAL A 168 15.15 -17.79 -0.08
C VAL A 168 16.03 -17.58 -1.32
N LEU A 169 16.16 -16.34 -1.79
CA LEU A 169 16.99 -16.01 -2.95
C LEU A 169 18.47 -16.36 -2.75
N VAL A 170 19.01 -16.09 -1.56
CA VAL A 170 20.39 -16.45 -1.20
C VAL A 170 20.55 -17.96 -1.06
N ALA A 171 19.52 -18.69 -0.64
CA ALA A 171 19.52 -20.15 -0.63
C ALA A 171 19.54 -20.76 -2.05
N LEU A 172 18.98 -20.06 -3.05
CA LEU A 172 19.05 -20.46 -4.46
C LEU A 172 20.40 -20.14 -5.12
N ALA A 173 21.13 -19.14 -4.62
CA ALA A 173 22.39 -18.66 -5.21
C ALA A 173 23.47 -19.75 -5.44
N PRO A 174 23.69 -20.74 -4.56
CA PRO A 174 24.70 -21.78 -4.77
C PRO A 174 24.41 -22.62 -6.01
N SER A 175 23.15 -23.00 -6.23
CA SER A 175 22.74 -23.76 -7.42
C SER A 175 23.01 -22.97 -8.70
N VAL A 176 22.74 -21.66 -8.66
CA VAL A 176 23.07 -20.73 -9.75
C VAL A 176 24.57 -20.65 -10.00
N PHE A 177 25.38 -20.48 -8.96
CA PHE A 177 26.84 -20.45 -9.09
C PHE A 177 27.43 -21.75 -9.59
N LEU A 178 26.87 -22.89 -9.20
CA LEU A 178 27.26 -24.21 -9.70
C LEU A 178 26.91 -24.37 -11.19
N GLY A 179 25.81 -23.77 -11.66
CA GLY A 179 25.49 -23.68 -13.08
C GLY A 179 26.49 -22.80 -13.84
N PHE A 180 26.85 -21.65 -13.29
CA PHE A 180 27.83 -20.74 -13.88
C PHE A 180 29.25 -21.33 -13.91
N ALA A 181 29.67 -22.00 -12.85
CA ALA A 181 30.95 -22.69 -12.75
C ALA A 181 31.07 -23.86 -13.74
N ARG A 182 29.94 -24.47 -14.13
CA ARG A 182 29.88 -25.48 -15.19
C ARG A 182 29.78 -24.90 -16.61
N HIS A 183 29.97 -23.59 -16.77
CA HIS A 183 29.84 -22.88 -18.05
C HIS A 183 28.46 -23.05 -18.72
N ARG A 184 27.37 -23.18 -17.92
CA ARG A 184 25.99 -23.30 -18.41
C ARG A 184 25.11 -22.11 -18.03
N PRO A 185 25.51 -20.84 -18.31
CA PRO A 185 24.69 -19.68 -17.95
C PRO A 185 23.33 -19.68 -18.64
N TRP A 186 23.26 -20.13 -19.89
CA TRP A 186 22.00 -20.17 -20.65
C TRP A 186 20.99 -21.16 -20.09
N PHE A 187 21.44 -22.28 -19.53
CA PHE A 187 20.54 -23.21 -18.84
C PHE A 187 19.95 -22.56 -17.58
N VAL A 188 20.79 -21.87 -16.78
CA VAL A 188 20.34 -21.14 -15.59
C VAL A 188 19.32 -20.07 -15.96
N PHE A 189 19.60 -19.26 -16.99
CA PHE A 189 18.66 -18.25 -17.48
C PHE A 189 17.39 -18.85 -18.08
N GLY A 190 17.50 -19.99 -18.78
CA GLY A 190 16.35 -20.70 -19.34
C GLY A 190 15.40 -21.17 -18.24
N VAL A 191 15.92 -21.80 -17.18
CA VAL A 191 15.12 -22.25 -16.03
C VAL A 191 14.52 -21.06 -15.27
N SER A 192 15.35 -20.07 -14.92
CA SER A 192 14.92 -18.88 -14.18
C SER A 192 13.91 -18.05 -14.97
N GLY A 193 14.13 -17.89 -16.28
CA GLY A 193 13.21 -17.20 -17.19
C GLY A 193 11.90 -17.97 -17.38
N ALA A 194 11.93 -19.29 -17.51
CA ALA A 194 10.71 -20.10 -17.60
C ALA A 194 9.84 -19.97 -16.35
N ILE A 195 10.43 -20.02 -15.15
CA ILE A 195 9.70 -19.82 -13.89
C ILE A 195 9.04 -18.43 -13.86
N TRP A 196 9.79 -17.39 -14.24
CA TRP A 196 9.27 -16.03 -14.30
C TRP A 196 8.15 -15.88 -15.34
N THR A 197 8.34 -16.40 -16.56
CA THR A 197 7.34 -16.34 -17.63
C THR A 197 6.07 -17.09 -17.26
N ILE A 198 6.17 -18.30 -16.72
CA ILE A 198 5.00 -19.05 -16.25
C ILE A 198 4.26 -18.23 -15.19
N HIS A 199 4.97 -17.62 -14.24
CA HIS A 199 4.36 -16.78 -13.21
C HIS A 199 3.63 -15.55 -13.78
N GLN A 200 4.10 -14.95 -14.89
CA GLN A 200 3.40 -13.81 -15.51
C GLN A 200 2.02 -14.18 -16.08
N PHE A 201 1.83 -15.41 -16.55
CA PHE A 201 0.57 -15.87 -17.13
C PHE A 201 -0.29 -16.66 -16.13
N TRP A 202 0.35 -17.42 -15.25
CA TRP A 202 -0.28 -18.22 -14.20
C TRP A 202 0.44 -17.94 -12.88
N PRO A 203 -0.01 -16.92 -12.11
CA PRO A 203 0.64 -16.53 -10.87
C PRO A 203 0.84 -17.70 -9.91
N ILE A 204 2.10 -18.15 -9.82
CA ILE A 204 2.52 -19.19 -8.89
C ILE A 204 2.68 -18.57 -7.50
N SER A 205 1.73 -18.86 -6.60
CA SER A 205 1.91 -18.70 -5.16
C SER A 205 2.65 -19.93 -4.63
N LEU A 206 3.92 -19.76 -4.23
CA LEU A 206 4.61 -20.81 -3.52
C LEU A 206 4.01 -20.90 -2.10
N PRO A 207 3.79 -22.11 -1.56
CA PRO A 207 3.25 -22.29 -0.20
C PRO A 207 4.23 -21.86 0.90
N TRP A 208 5.34 -21.20 0.53
CA TRP A 208 6.39 -20.79 1.44
C TRP A 208 7.17 -19.59 0.91
N PRO A 209 7.17 -18.45 1.61
CA PRO A 209 6.28 -18.10 2.74
C PRO A 209 4.84 -17.83 2.23
N ALA A 210 3.83 -18.48 2.85
CA ALA A 210 2.45 -18.58 2.32
C ALA A 210 1.44 -17.54 2.82
N GLU A 211 1.66 -16.90 3.98
CA GLU A 211 0.71 -15.93 4.55
C GLU A 211 1.38 -14.56 4.73
N GLY A 212 0.78 -13.51 4.15
CA GLY A 212 1.18 -12.10 4.35
C GLY A 212 2.43 -11.62 3.60
N GLY A 213 2.98 -12.40 2.66
CA GLY A 213 4.16 -12.01 1.87
C GLY A 213 3.79 -11.22 0.61
N PHE A 214 4.27 -9.96 0.49
CA PHE A 214 3.97 -9.10 -0.66
C PHE A 214 4.77 -9.43 -1.93
N TYR A 215 5.77 -10.31 -1.87
CA TYR A 215 6.69 -10.57 -2.99
C TYR A 215 6.65 -12.01 -3.48
N TYR A 216 6.40 -12.19 -4.78
CA TYR A 216 6.43 -13.52 -5.39
C TYR A 216 7.87 -13.97 -5.66
N ILE A 217 8.31 -15.03 -4.98
CA ILE A 217 9.64 -15.63 -5.20
C ILE A 217 9.85 -15.99 -6.68
N ALA A 218 8.82 -16.52 -7.35
CA ALA A 218 8.88 -16.91 -8.76
C ALA A 218 9.23 -15.73 -9.69
N ALA A 219 8.74 -14.53 -9.37
CA ALA A 219 9.07 -13.30 -10.09
C ALA A 219 10.47 -12.77 -9.71
N TRP A 220 10.72 -12.59 -8.42
CA TRP A 220 11.90 -11.91 -7.89
C TRP A 220 13.20 -12.70 -8.07
N GLN A 221 13.13 -14.02 -8.16
CA GLN A 221 14.31 -14.85 -8.43
C GLN A 221 14.96 -14.52 -9.77
N PHE A 222 14.20 -14.09 -10.78
CA PHE A 222 14.75 -13.76 -12.09
C PHE A 222 15.63 -12.50 -12.05
N LEU A 223 15.14 -11.42 -11.42
CA LEU A 223 15.93 -10.21 -11.19
C LEU A 223 17.21 -10.52 -10.38
N PHE A 224 17.09 -11.38 -9.37
CA PHE A 224 18.22 -11.80 -8.55
C PHE A 224 19.26 -12.58 -9.37
N VAL A 225 18.85 -13.54 -10.21
CA VAL A 225 19.73 -14.30 -11.09
C VAL A 225 20.45 -13.40 -12.10
N ILE A 226 19.76 -12.40 -12.67
CA ILE A 226 20.39 -11.39 -13.52
C ILE A 226 21.50 -10.66 -12.74
N GLY A 227 21.24 -10.23 -11.51
CA GLY A 227 22.24 -9.59 -10.66
C GLY A 227 23.44 -10.50 -10.36
N LEU A 228 23.21 -11.76 -10.00
CA LEU A 228 24.27 -12.76 -9.79
C LEU A 228 25.15 -12.90 -11.05
N ALA A 229 24.53 -12.96 -12.23
CA ALA A 229 25.23 -13.10 -13.50
C ALA A 229 26.04 -11.85 -13.85
N VAL A 230 25.50 -10.64 -13.62
CA VAL A 230 26.22 -9.36 -13.80
C VAL A 230 27.46 -9.33 -12.92
N GLY A 231 27.36 -9.77 -11.66
CA GLY A 231 28.50 -9.87 -10.76
C GLY A 231 29.53 -10.93 -11.15
N TRP A 232 29.06 -12.13 -11.52
CA TRP A 232 29.93 -13.25 -11.89
C TRP A 232 30.68 -12.99 -13.20
N TYR A 233 29.97 -12.60 -14.25
CA TYR A 233 30.51 -12.36 -15.58
C TYR A 233 30.90 -10.91 -15.83
N ARG A 234 31.20 -10.14 -14.77
CA ARG A 234 31.40 -8.68 -14.82
C ARG A 234 32.27 -8.18 -15.98
N ASP A 235 33.40 -8.86 -16.26
CA ASP A 235 34.35 -8.42 -17.28
C ASP A 235 33.79 -8.65 -18.69
N THR A 236 33.06 -9.76 -18.87
CA THR A 236 32.35 -10.08 -20.12
C THR A 236 31.16 -9.15 -20.33
N VAL A 237 30.39 -8.87 -19.28
CA VAL A 237 29.27 -7.92 -19.31
C VAL A 237 29.77 -6.52 -19.65
N THR A 238 30.83 -6.04 -18.99
CA THR A 238 31.44 -4.73 -19.29
C THR A 238 31.90 -4.65 -20.74
N ARG A 239 32.50 -5.71 -21.28
CA ARG A 239 32.94 -5.75 -22.68
C ARG A 239 31.75 -5.76 -23.65
N ARG A 240 30.75 -6.61 -23.44
CA ARG A 240 29.58 -6.76 -24.33
C ARG A 240 28.65 -5.55 -24.27
N LEU A 241 28.50 -4.93 -23.10
CA LEU A 241 27.69 -3.74 -22.89
C LEU A 241 28.51 -2.45 -22.96
N SER A 242 29.71 -2.49 -23.53
CA SER A 242 30.55 -1.29 -23.72
C SER A 242 29.86 -0.22 -24.57
N PHE A 243 28.92 -0.60 -25.45
CA PHE A 243 28.09 0.34 -26.19
C PHE A 243 27.25 1.25 -25.28
N LEU A 244 26.83 0.78 -24.10
CA LEU A 244 26.12 1.60 -23.11
C LEU A 244 27.05 2.69 -22.58
N SER A 245 28.34 2.41 -22.37
CA SER A 245 29.33 3.40 -21.92
C SER A 245 29.78 4.40 -23.00
N ALA A 246 29.41 4.17 -24.27
CA ALA A 246 29.67 5.12 -25.33
C ALA A 246 28.74 6.34 -25.22
N PRO A 247 29.12 7.54 -25.72
CA PRO A 247 28.28 8.74 -25.63
C PRO A 247 26.86 8.54 -26.21
N ARG A 248 26.74 7.79 -27.31
CA ARG A 248 25.45 7.44 -27.91
C ARG A 248 24.62 6.55 -26.99
N GLY A 249 25.22 5.54 -26.36
CA GLY A 249 24.54 4.67 -25.41
C GLY A 249 24.08 5.42 -24.15
N GLN A 250 24.90 6.33 -23.63
CA GLN A 250 24.51 7.21 -22.52
C GLN A 250 23.35 8.14 -22.92
N ALA A 251 23.38 8.72 -24.11
CA ALA A 251 22.28 9.54 -24.62
C ALA A 251 20.98 8.72 -24.73
N MET A 252 21.05 7.49 -25.24
CA MET A 252 19.88 6.59 -25.30
C MET A 252 19.34 6.23 -23.91
N LEU A 253 20.20 5.95 -22.93
CA LEU A 253 19.79 5.69 -21.55
C LEU A 253 19.10 6.90 -20.93
N VAL A 254 19.64 8.11 -21.14
CA VAL A 254 19.04 9.35 -20.66
C VAL A 254 17.69 9.61 -21.33
N LEU A 255 17.59 9.44 -22.65
CA LEU A 255 16.33 9.59 -23.38
C LEU A 255 15.28 8.57 -22.92
N ALA A 256 15.67 7.30 -22.71
CA ALA A 256 14.78 6.28 -22.18
C ALA A 256 14.29 6.63 -20.76
N ALA A 257 15.17 7.12 -19.89
CA ALA A 257 14.78 7.56 -18.55
C ALA A 257 13.85 8.77 -18.58
N ILE A 258 14.12 9.77 -19.44
CA ILE A 258 13.23 10.91 -19.66
C ILE A 258 11.86 10.43 -20.17
N ALA A 259 11.82 9.48 -21.10
CA ALA A 259 10.57 8.92 -21.60
C ALA A 259 9.78 8.21 -20.50
N PHE A 260 10.43 7.44 -19.62
CA PHE A 260 9.77 6.83 -18.45
C PHE A 260 9.28 7.86 -17.43
N ILE A 261 10.06 8.91 -17.15
CA ILE A 261 9.65 9.99 -16.25
C ILE A 261 8.46 10.74 -16.84
N TRP A 262 8.51 11.07 -18.13
CA TRP A 262 7.41 11.72 -18.82
C TRP A 262 6.16 10.84 -18.85
N PHE A 263 6.32 9.54 -19.12
CA PHE A 263 5.23 8.58 -19.09
C PHE A 263 4.63 8.44 -17.68
N TRP A 264 5.46 8.36 -16.64
CA TRP A 264 5.01 8.37 -15.25
C TRP A 264 4.18 9.63 -14.94
N HIS A 265 4.69 10.80 -15.31
CA HIS A 265 3.99 12.08 -15.13
C HIS A 265 2.79 12.26 -16.04
N SER A 266 2.57 11.44 -17.08
CA SER A 266 1.38 11.51 -17.93
C SER A 266 0.34 10.46 -17.59
N THR A 267 0.61 9.52 -16.68
CA THR A 267 -0.33 8.48 -16.25
C THR A 267 -1.67 9.04 -15.75
N TRP A 268 -1.65 10.06 -14.89
CA TRP A 268 -2.85 10.75 -14.39
C TRP A 268 -3.70 11.39 -15.51
N LEU A 269 -3.05 11.96 -16.54
CA LEU A 269 -3.76 12.50 -17.70
C LEU A 269 -4.42 11.37 -18.49
N LEU A 270 -3.69 10.28 -18.74
CA LEU A 270 -4.19 9.13 -19.49
C LEU A 270 -5.38 8.44 -18.81
N ASP A 271 -5.35 8.34 -17.47
CA ASP A 271 -6.43 7.76 -16.68
C ASP A 271 -7.72 8.60 -16.75
N GLY A 272 -7.60 9.93 -16.87
CA GLY A 272 -8.74 10.83 -17.04
C GLY A 272 -9.41 10.77 -18.43
N TYR A 273 -8.72 10.28 -19.47
CA TYR A 273 -9.24 10.23 -20.84
C TYR A 273 -9.64 8.84 -21.31
N VAL A 274 -9.04 7.77 -20.76
CA VAL A 274 -9.28 6.40 -21.18
C VAL A 274 -9.64 5.55 -19.97
N PRO A 275 -10.88 5.03 -19.89
CA PRO A 275 -11.30 4.15 -18.81
C PRO A 275 -10.35 2.95 -18.64
N ASP A 276 -10.06 2.59 -17.39
CA ASP A 276 -9.25 1.44 -16.97
C ASP A 276 -7.74 1.48 -17.36
N VAL A 277 -7.25 2.57 -17.97
CA VAL A 277 -5.83 2.69 -18.34
C VAL A 277 -4.92 2.80 -17.12
N GLY A 278 -5.30 3.50 -16.05
CA GLY A 278 -4.53 3.54 -14.81
C GLY A 278 -4.35 2.16 -14.19
N ALA A 279 -5.40 1.33 -14.19
CA ALA A 279 -5.33 -0.05 -13.71
C ALA A 279 -4.41 -0.92 -14.59
N ALA A 280 -4.50 -0.78 -15.91
CA ALA A 280 -3.62 -1.49 -16.84
C ALA A 280 -2.14 -1.07 -16.68
N ILE A 281 -1.86 0.22 -16.49
CA ILE A 281 -0.52 0.74 -16.20
C ILE A 281 -0.01 0.20 -14.85
N THR A 282 -0.85 0.23 -13.82
CA THR A 282 -0.53 -0.32 -12.50
C THR A 282 -0.17 -1.80 -12.59
N ALA A 283 -0.97 -2.60 -13.31
CA ALA A 283 -0.68 -4.01 -13.54
C ALA A 283 0.61 -4.23 -14.34
N ALA A 284 0.84 -3.42 -15.39
CA ALA A 284 2.04 -3.48 -16.23
C ALA A 284 3.32 -3.10 -15.47
N PHE A 285 3.22 -2.38 -14.35
CA PHE A 285 4.33 -2.00 -13.48
C PHE A 285 4.19 -2.50 -12.05
N ALA A 286 3.42 -3.58 -11.82
CA ALA A 286 3.17 -4.11 -10.48
C ALA A 286 4.46 -4.58 -9.77
N LYS A 287 4.74 -4.04 -8.58
CA LYS A 287 5.98 -4.30 -7.82
C LYS A 287 6.16 -5.76 -7.45
N TRP A 288 5.10 -6.37 -6.97
CA TRP A 288 5.10 -7.75 -6.47
C TRP A 288 5.36 -8.78 -7.58
N ASN A 289 4.86 -8.52 -8.80
CA ASN A 289 4.90 -9.45 -9.93
C ASN A 289 6.12 -9.27 -10.86
N LEU A 290 6.84 -8.14 -10.76
CA LEU A 290 7.96 -7.78 -11.65
C LEU A 290 7.69 -8.07 -13.14
N PRO A 291 6.62 -7.50 -13.71
CA PRO A 291 6.28 -7.67 -15.11
C PRO A 291 7.37 -7.13 -16.05
N PRO A 292 7.34 -7.51 -17.34
CA PRO A 292 8.39 -7.15 -18.29
C PRO A 292 8.68 -5.64 -18.34
N ALA A 293 7.65 -4.79 -18.29
CA ALA A 293 7.83 -3.34 -18.36
C ALA A 293 8.55 -2.78 -17.12
N ARG A 294 8.27 -3.31 -15.93
CA ARG A 294 8.98 -2.97 -14.68
C ARG A 294 10.43 -3.44 -14.67
N LEU A 295 10.71 -4.64 -15.19
CA LEU A 295 12.09 -5.11 -15.35
C LEU A 295 12.88 -4.23 -16.32
N PHE A 296 12.24 -3.81 -17.42
CA PHE A 296 12.85 -2.91 -18.39
C PHE A 296 13.11 -1.52 -17.81
N ALA A 297 12.15 -0.94 -17.08
CA ALA A 297 12.35 0.31 -16.34
C ALA A 297 13.52 0.17 -15.36
N SER A 298 13.54 -0.89 -14.55
CA SER A 298 14.63 -1.16 -13.60
C SER A 298 15.99 -1.26 -14.31
N ALA A 299 16.07 -1.94 -15.46
CA ALA A 299 17.31 -2.03 -16.23
C ALA A 299 17.81 -0.65 -16.71
N VAL A 300 16.91 0.21 -17.19
CA VAL A 300 17.24 1.58 -17.61
C VAL A 300 17.73 2.41 -16.42
N PHE A 301 16.97 2.46 -15.33
CA PHE A 301 17.28 3.30 -14.18
C PHE A 301 18.51 2.81 -13.40
N PHE A 302 18.71 1.50 -13.25
CA PHE A 302 19.90 0.97 -12.57
C PHE A 302 21.16 1.22 -13.41
N SER A 303 21.08 1.06 -14.72
CA SER A 303 22.19 1.37 -15.63
C SER A 303 22.53 2.85 -15.60
N LEU A 304 21.51 3.72 -15.66
CA LEU A 304 21.69 5.17 -15.60
C LEU A 304 22.25 5.60 -14.24
N ALA A 305 21.75 5.07 -13.12
CA ALA A 305 22.25 5.38 -11.78
C ALA A 305 23.73 4.98 -11.63
N PHE A 306 24.10 3.80 -12.12
CA PHE A 306 25.50 3.36 -12.13
C PHE A 306 26.38 4.26 -13.00
N SER A 307 25.90 4.65 -14.18
CA SER A 307 26.55 5.63 -15.06
C SER A 307 26.79 6.98 -14.38
N ILE A 308 25.75 7.55 -13.76
CA ILE A 308 25.82 8.83 -13.06
C ILE A 308 26.90 8.76 -11.98
N ILE A 309 26.88 7.72 -11.15
CA ILE A 309 27.88 7.53 -10.09
C ILE A 309 29.27 7.29 -10.67
N HIS A 310 29.38 6.59 -11.79
CA HIS A 310 30.67 6.35 -12.43
C HIS A 310 31.28 7.65 -12.96
N TYR A 311 30.55 8.46 -13.73
CA TYR A 311 31.09 9.65 -14.38
C TYR A 311 31.17 10.87 -13.44
N PHE A 312 30.26 10.98 -12.48
CA PHE A 312 30.19 12.08 -11.50
C PHE A 312 30.67 11.65 -10.12
N TRP A 313 31.56 10.66 -10.04
CA TRP A 313 32.02 10.09 -8.77
C TRP A 313 32.57 11.12 -7.80
N ARG A 314 33.52 11.98 -8.24
CA ARG A 314 34.16 12.96 -7.34
C ARG A 314 33.15 13.90 -6.66
N PRO A 315 32.29 14.61 -7.40
CA PRO A 315 31.32 15.51 -6.76
C PRO A 315 30.30 14.74 -5.90
N LEU A 316 29.79 13.60 -6.37
CA LEU A 316 28.82 12.80 -5.60
C LEU A 316 29.42 12.23 -4.32
N SER A 317 30.61 11.65 -4.41
CA SER A 317 31.32 11.11 -3.24
C SER A 317 31.66 12.20 -2.23
N ALA A 318 31.94 13.43 -2.67
CA ALA A 318 32.18 14.55 -1.77
C ALA A 318 30.88 15.04 -1.10
N ALA A 319 29.80 15.19 -1.88
CA ALA A 319 28.54 15.76 -1.39
C ALA A 319 27.74 14.82 -0.49
N ILE A 320 27.58 13.56 -0.92
CA ILE A 320 26.68 12.57 -0.28
C ILE A 320 27.39 11.27 0.09
N GLY A 321 28.65 11.09 -0.28
CA GLY A 321 29.41 9.86 0.00
C GLY A 321 29.62 9.61 1.49
N TRP A 322 29.78 10.68 2.29
CA TRP A 322 29.91 10.58 3.76
C TRP A 322 28.67 9.99 4.44
N LEU A 323 27.49 10.12 3.80
CA LEU A 323 26.22 9.59 4.30
C LEU A 323 25.95 8.19 3.72
N LEU A 324 25.99 8.06 2.39
CA LEU A 324 25.52 6.84 1.70
C LEU A 324 26.55 5.70 1.67
N ILE A 325 27.85 6.00 1.62
CA ILE A 325 28.87 4.93 1.59
C ILE A 325 28.84 4.10 2.88
N PRO A 326 28.78 4.69 4.10
CA PRO A 326 28.64 3.91 5.33
C PRO A 326 27.41 2.99 5.36
N PHE A 327 26.26 3.47 4.86
CA PHE A 327 25.04 2.68 4.71
C PHE A 327 25.29 1.47 3.82
N GLY A 328 25.84 1.67 2.63
CA GLY A 328 26.12 0.61 1.68
C GLY A 328 27.15 -0.40 2.14
N GLN A 329 28.20 0.09 2.81
CA GLN A 329 29.27 -0.78 3.29
C GLN A 329 28.76 -1.78 4.32
N ASN A 330 27.75 -1.37 5.10
CA ASN A 330 27.06 -2.15 6.11
C ASN A 330 25.59 -2.41 5.74
N ALA A 331 25.27 -2.56 4.45
CA ALA A 331 23.90 -2.51 3.94
C ALA A 331 22.89 -3.41 4.66
N LEU A 332 23.26 -4.64 5.05
CA LEU A 332 22.36 -5.51 5.83
C LEU A 332 22.12 -4.95 7.24
N PHE A 333 23.16 -4.44 7.90
CA PHE A 333 23.03 -3.86 9.23
C PHE A 333 22.25 -2.54 9.19
N ALA A 334 22.54 -1.68 8.22
CA ALA A 334 21.79 -0.44 7.99
C ALA A 334 20.32 -0.76 7.70
N TYR A 335 20.04 -1.81 6.93
CA TYR A 335 18.69 -2.31 6.72
C TYR A 335 18.06 -2.83 8.04
N VAL A 336 18.75 -3.60 8.86
CA VAL A 336 18.14 -4.02 10.14
C VAL A 336 17.83 -2.84 11.07
N VAL A 337 18.73 -1.86 11.15
CA VAL A 337 18.54 -0.66 11.97
C VAL A 337 17.39 0.20 11.44
N HIS A 338 17.23 0.34 10.12
CA HIS A 338 16.12 1.14 9.57
C HIS A 338 14.75 0.57 9.97
N LEU A 339 14.60 -0.75 10.07
CA LEU A 339 13.36 -1.39 10.53
C LEU A 339 13.06 -1.09 12.00
N ALA A 340 14.07 -1.00 12.86
CA ALA A 340 13.84 -0.59 14.25
C ALA A 340 13.47 0.90 14.33
N LEU A 341 14.15 1.75 13.55
CA LEU A 341 13.87 3.18 13.50
C LEU A 341 12.48 3.48 12.96
N ILE A 342 12.04 2.77 11.92
CA ILE A 342 10.75 3.05 11.28
C ILE A 342 9.59 2.85 12.24
N VAL A 343 9.66 1.83 13.12
CA VAL A 343 8.62 1.56 14.12
C VAL A 343 8.49 2.72 15.11
N VAL A 344 9.63 3.22 15.60
CA VAL A 344 9.66 4.36 16.53
C VAL A 344 9.17 5.63 15.84
N LEU A 345 9.62 5.88 14.61
CA LEU A 345 9.26 7.07 13.86
C LEU A 345 7.80 7.06 13.39
N LEU A 346 7.22 5.89 13.11
CA LEU A 346 5.81 5.74 12.77
C LEU A 346 4.90 5.97 13.99
N ALA A 347 5.32 5.52 15.18
CA ALA A 347 4.63 5.86 16.43
C ALA A 347 4.68 7.38 16.70
N ALA A 348 5.87 8.00 16.56
CA ALA A 348 6.00 9.46 16.68
C ALA A 348 5.20 10.22 15.62
N ARG A 349 5.11 9.69 14.39
CA ARG A 349 4.21 10.20 13.34
C ARG A 349 2.76 10.21 13.81
N ALA A 350 2.26 9.10 14.32
CA ALA A 350 0.87 8.99 14.76
C ALA A 350 0.52 9.99 15.88
N GLU A 351 1.50 10.34 16.72
CA GLU A 351 1.32 11.26 17.83
C GLU A 351 1.48 12.74 17.42
N TRP A 352 2.45 13.06 16.55
CA TRP A 352 2.86 14.45 16.31
C TRP A 352 2.41 15.03 14.97
N LEU A 353 2.06 14.19 13.98
CA LEU A 353 1.56 14.68 12.69
C LEU A 353 0.08 15.03 12.76
N THR A 354 -0.22 16.27 12.40
CA THR A 354 -1.56 16.81 12.16
C THR A 354 -1.59 17.45 10.77
N ASP A 355 -2.78 17.64 10.20
CA ASP A 355 -2.91 18.23 8.86
C ASP A 355 -2.22 19.60 8.76
N ALA A 356 -2.24 20.38 9.85
CA ALA A 356 -1.63 21.71 9.94
C ALA A 356 -0.08 21.70 9.96
N ASN A 357 0.58 20.61 10.34
CA ASN A 357 2.04 20.59 10.56
C ASN A 357 2.80 19.54 9.73
N THR A 358 2.11 18.90 8.77
CA THR A 358 2.59 17.74 7.98
C THR A 358 4.00 17.92 7.40
N LEU A 359 4.29 19.07 6.81
CA LEU A 359 5.57 19.32 6.14
C LEU A 359 6.74 19.45 7.14
N ALA A 360 6.60 20.29 8.17
CA ALA A 360 7.68 20.58 9.10
C ALA A 360 8.01 19.37 9.99
N VAL A 361 6.98 18.72 10.54
CA VAL A 361 7.15 17.51 11.34
C VAL A 361 7.63 16.36 10.47
N GLY A 362 7.13 16.23 9.24
CA GLY A 362 7.56 15.23 8.29
C GLY A 362 9.04 15.30 7.95
N ILE A 363 9.53 16.51 7.61
CA ILE A 363 10.95 16.76 7.36
C ILE A 363 11.76 16.44 8.62
N GLY A 364 11.29 16.85 9.80
CA GLY A 364 11.92 16.56 11.08
C GLY A 364 12.10 15.06 11.33
N LEU A 365 11.03 14.28 11.21
CA LEU A 365 11.05 12.83 11.43
C LEU A 365 11.97 12.09 10.44
N GLN A 366 11.89 12.42 9.15
CA GLN A 366 12.77 11.84 8.13
C GLN A 366 14.25 12.21 8.38
N THR A 367 14.53 13.47 8.73
CA THR A 367 15.89 13.93 9.04
C THR A 367 16.46 13.24 10.28
N ILE A 368 15.66 13.13 11.35
CA ILE A 368 16.04 12.45 12.59
C ILE A 368 16.32 10.97 12.33
N GLY A 369 15.46 10.30 11.56
CA GLY A 369 15.67 8.92 11.15
C GLY A 369 16.99 8.73 10.41
N LEU A 370 17.26 9.59 9.42
CA LEU A 370 18.49 9.55 8.61
C LEU A 370 19.73 9.81 9.45
N ALA A 371 19.69 10.82 10.31
CA ALA A 371 20.78 11.16 11.22
C ALA A 371 21.06 10.00 12.21
N SER A 372 20.01 9.40 12.77
CA SER A 372 20.11 8.25 13.67
C SER A 372 20.73 7.04 12.98
N LEU A 373 20.25 6.72 11.77
CA LEU A 373 20.81 5.63 10.97
C LEU A 373 22.28 5.88 10.64
N TRP A 374 22.63 7.11 10.27
CA TRP A 374 24.01 7.52 9.99
C TRP A 374 24.92 7.40 11.21
N LEU A 375 24.47 7.87 12.37
CA LEU A 375 25.22 7.79 13.62
C LEU A 375 25.55 6.33 13.97
N VAL A 376 24.55 5.45 13.90
CA VAL A 376 24.69 4.03 14.26
C VAL A 376 25.61 3.29 13.27
N THR A 377 25.44 3.53 11.97
CA THR A 377 26.24 2.85 10.92
C THR A 377 27.68 3.38 10.82
N SER A 378 27.87 4.69 10.98
CA SER A 378 29.20 5.32 10.99
C SER A 378 29.95 5.02 12.28
N GLY A 379 29.27 5.05 13.43
CA GLY A 379 29.84 4.70 14.74
C GLY A 379 30.38 3.28 14.79
N ARG A 380 29.64 2.30 14.23
CA ARG A 380 30.12 0.92 14.08
C ARG A 380 31.40 0.84 13.25
N SER A 381 31.46 1.61 12.17
CA SER A 381 32.61 1.64 11.26
C SER A 381 33.83 2.29 11.91
N ALA A 382 33.64 3.32 12.75
CA ALA A 382 34.70 3.97 13.51
C ALA A 382 35.22 3.09 14.66
N LEU A 383 34.33 2.46 15.42
CA LEU A 383 34.69 1.54 16.50
C LEU A 383 35.45 0.31 15.97
N GLY A 384 35.03 -0.23 14.83
CA GLY A 384 35.75 -1.32 14.16
C GLY A 384 37.18 -0.91 13.77
N ARG A 385 37.38 0.31 13.27
CA ARG A 385 38.73 0.84 12.93
C ARG A 385 39.60 1.05 14.16
N LEU A 386 39.04 1.61 15.24
CA LEU A 386 39.74 1.82 16.51
C LEU A 386 40.15 0.49 17.17
N LEU A 387 39.27 -0.51 17.16
CA LEU A 387 39.57 -1.84 17.70
C LEU A 387 40.61 -2.60 16.86
N SER A 388 40.65 -2.38 15.53
CA SER A 388 41.70 -2.95 14.66
C SER A 388 43.05 -2.23 14.75
N ALA A 389 43.10 -1.05 15.37
CA ALA A 389 44.31 -0.24 15.54
C ALA A 389 44.99 -0.45 16.91
N GLY A 390 44.39 -1.22 17.82
CA GLY A 390 44.99 -1.59 19.10
C GLY A 390 46.01 -2.74 18.98
N PRO A 391 47.04 -2.81 19.84
CA PRO A 391 48.03 -3.88 19.80
C PRO A 391 47.35 -5.24 20.03
N VAL A 392 47.65 -6.17 19.12
CA VAL A 392 47.08 -7.51 18.99
C VAL A 392 47.39 -8.35 20.24
N TRP A 393 46.54 -8.28 21.27
CA TRP A 393 46.62 -9.16 22.45
C TRP A 393 45.30 -9.87 22.80
N PHE A 394 44.23 -9.63 22.03
CA PHE A 394 42.97 -10.36 22.19
C PHE A 394 42.51 -10.93 20.84
N PRO A 395 42.10 -12.21 20.76
CA PRO A 395 41.63 -12.81 19.52
C PRO A 395 40.31 -12.16 19.09
N ALA A 396 40.44 -11.15 18.24
CA ALA A 396 39.36 -10.38 17.65
C ALA A 396 38.63 -11.20 16.59
N SER A 397 37.68 -12.04 17.00
CA SER A 397 36.60 -12.50 16.10
C SER A 397 35.40 -13.12 16.80
N SER A 398 35.42 -13.35 18.12
CA SER A 398 34.40 -14.19 18.73
C SER A 398 33.56 -13.50 19.80
N TRP A 399 34.12 -12.75 20.75
CA TRP A 399 33.32 -12.27 21.89
C TRP A 399 32.61 -10.92 21.67
N LEU A 400 33.26 -9.93 21.04
CA LEU A 400 32.64 -8.62 20.75
C LEU A 400 31.60 -8.67 19.62
N ASP A 401 31.79 -9.54 18.63
CA ASP A 401 30.80 -9.76 17.58
C ASP A 401 29.62 -10.61 18.10
N ARG A 402 29.85 -11.40 19.17
CA ARG A 402 28.79 -12.00 19.99
C ARG A 402 28.13 -10.98 20.92
N ALA A 403 28.88 -10.07 21.53
CA ALA A 403 28.36 -9.01 22.41
C ALA A 403 27.62 -7.91 21.64
N ALA A 404 27.91 -7.67 20.36
CA ALA A 404 27.11 -6.79 19.50
C ALA A 404 25.83 -7.47 19.02
N ARG A 405 25.85 -8.80 18.81
CA ARG A 405 24.64 -9.61 18.53
C ARG A 405 23.76 -9.79 19.78
N LEU A 406 24.39 -10.00 20.93
CA LEU A 406 23.78 -10.10 22.24
C LEU A 406 23.48 -8.73 22.85
N GLY A 407 24.07 -7.64 22.36
CA GLY A 407 23.84 -6.28 22.85
C GLY A 407 22.52 -5.72 22.32
N VAL A 408 22.13 -6.08 21.10
CA VAL A 408 20.78 -5.80 20.60
C VAL A 408 19.76 -6.67 21.32
N ALA A 409 20.04 -7.96 21.50
CA ALA A 409 19.18 -8.86 22.29
C ALA A 409 19.14 -8.50 23.78
N GLY A 410 20.21 -7.93 24.32
CA GLY A 410 20.40 -7.56 25.72
C GLY A 410 19.77 -6.21 26.04
N VAL A 411 19.83 -5.24 25.12
CA VAL A 411 19.07 -3.98 25.23
C VAL A 411 17.58 -4.24 25.05
N LEU A 412 17.17 -5.12 24.12
CA LEU A 412 15.79 -5.60 24.04
C LEU A 412 15.39 -6.36 25.31
N ALA A 413 16.22 -7.26 25.84
CA ALA A 413 15.94 -8.02 27.06
C ALA A 413 15.88 -7.15 28.34
N LEU A 414 16.70 -6.10 28.45
CA LEU A 414 16.71 -5.18 29.60
C LEU A 414 15.50 -4.25 29.59
N VAL A 415 15.00 -3.89 28.40
CA VAL A 415 13.71 -3.19 28.22
C VAL A 415 12.52 -4.15 28.42
N VAL A 416 12.67 -5.43 28.05
CA VAL A 416 11.69 -6.51 28.25
C VAL A 416 11.52 -6.90 29.73
N ALA A 417 12.57 -6.81 30.54
CA ALA A 417 12.55 -7.33 31.92
C ALA A 417 12.26 -6.27 33.00
N SER A 418 12.22 -4.98 32.68
CA SER A 418 12.29 -3.93 33.70
C SER A 418 10.99 -3.23 34.08
N GLN A 419 9.82 -3.58 33.54
CA GLN A 419 8.56 -2.99 34.01
C GLN A 419 7.43 -4.03 34.03
N PRO A 420 6.78 -4.26 35.18
CA PRO A 420 5.55 -5.02 35.24
C PRO A 420 4.33 -4.09 35.05
N PHE A 421 3.25 -4.69 34.55
CA PHE A 421 1.85 -4.24 34.61
C PHE A 421 1.22 -3.42 33.47
N ASP A 422 -0.04 -3.82 33.27
CA ASP A 422 -1.25 -3.12 32.82
C ASP A 422 -1.14 -2.25 31.57
N VAL A 423 -1.56 -2.88 30.47
CA VAL A 423 -1.86 -2.24 29.19
C VAL A 423 -3.17 -1.44 29.37
N PRO A 424 -3.16 -0.10 29.22
CA PRO A 424 -4.37 0.59 28.84
C PRO A 424 -4.63 0.20 27.38
N THR A 425 -5.59 -0.69 27.15
CA THR A 425 -6.11 -0.95 25.80
C THR A 425 -6.75 0.34 25.30
N LEU A 426 -6.09 1.04 24.37
CA LEU A 426 -6.73 2.07 23.56
C LEU A 426 -7.58 1.36 22.49
N PRO A 427 -8.91 1.56 22.45
CA PRO A 427 -9.77 0.80 21.55
C PRO A 427 -9.85 1.42 20.14
N GLY A 428 -9.76 0.57 19.12
CA GLY A 428 -10.87 0.46 18.18
C GLY A 428 -10.64 0.65 16.67
N PHE A 429 -9.46 1.05 16.16
CA PHE A 429 -9.27 1.09 14.69
C PHE A 429 -7.81 0.91 14.26
N VAL A 430 -7.63 0.18 13.15
CA VAL A 430 -6.37 0.03 12.43
C VAL A 430 -6.50 0.77 11.10
N ALA A 431 -5.67 1.79 10.87
CA ALA A 431 -5.48 2.35 9.53
C ALA A 431 -4.51 1.46 8.74
N LEU A 432 -4.95 0.90 7.62
CA LEU A 432 -4.05 0.20 6.70
C LEU A 432 -3.17 1.24 5.97
N PRO A 433 -1.83 1.10 5.94
CA PRO A 433 -0.96 1.97 5.15
C PRO A 433 -1.30 1.86 3.67
N ALA A 434 -1.40 3.01 3.00
CA ALA A 434 -1.60 3.08 1.56
C ALA A 434 -0.39 2.47 0.82
N ASP A 435 -0.58 1.40 0.06
CA ASP A 435 0.31 1.11 -1.06
C ASP A 435 -0.14 1.97 -2.25
N GLN A 436 0.46 3.15 -2.39
CA GLN A 436 0.19 4.03 -3.55
C GLN A 436 0.75 3.50 -4.88
N ALA A 437 0.83 2.18 -5.05
CA ALA A 437 1.09 1.55 -6.35
C ALA A 437 -0.17 1.51 -7.22
N SER A 438 -1.35 1.68 -6.66
CA SER A 438 -2.57 2.04 -7.38
C SER A 438 -2.91 3.50 -7.07
N PHE A 439 -3.01 4.35 -8.10
CA PHE A 439 -3.77 5.59 -7.97
C PHE A 439 -5.16 5.22 -7.39
N ALA A 440 -5.59 5.94 -6.36
CA ALA A 440 -6.88 5.80 -5.67
C ALA A 440 -7.09 4.58 -4.73
N ARG A 441 -6.33 4.46 -3.63
CA ARG A 441 -6.86 3.75 -2.44
C ARG A 441 -7.44 4.75 -1.44
N PRO A 442 -8.74 4.67 -1.10
CA PRO A 442 -9.33 5.42 -0.01
C PRO A 442 -8.59 5.13 1.30
N ARG A 443 -8.49 6.10 2.22
CA ARG A 443 -8.12 5.79 3.62
C ARG A 443 -9.22 4.89 4.18
N VAL A 444 -8.93 3.60 4.41
CA VAL A 444 -9.88 2.64 4.96
C VAL A 444 -9.59 2.42 6.43
N LEU A 445 -10.60 2.66 7.26
CA LEU A 445 -10.59 2.40 8.68
C LEU A 445 -11.22 1.03 8.91
N VAL A 446 -10.49 0.11 9.57
CA VAL A 446 -10.99 -1.24 9.84
C VAL A 446 -10.96 -1.55 11.33
N HIS A 447 -11.98 -2.28 11.80
CA HIS A 447 -12.05 -2.76 13.17
C HIS A 447 -12.45 -4.23 13.21
N ALA A 448 -11.63 -5.01 13.90
CA ALA A 448 -11.89 -6.42 14.19
C ALA A 448 -12.29 -6.55 15.67
N PRO A 449 -13.32 -7.34 16.00
CA PRO A 449 -13.74 -7.50 17.38
C PRO A 449 -12.63 -8.23 18.19
N PRO A 450 -12.51 -8.01 19.51
CA PRO A 450 -11.45 -8.60 20.34
C PRO A 450 -11.31 -10.13 20.22
N ASP A 451 -12.42 -10.84 20.00
CA ASP A 451 -12.47 -12.30 19.84
C ASP A 451 -12.54 -12.76 18.37
N ALA A 452 -12.09 -11.92 17.42
CA ALA A 452 -12.22 -12.15 15.97
C ALA A 452 -11.79 -13.55 15.51
N ALA A 453 -10.70 -14.07 16.06
CA ALA A 453 -10.17 -15.39 15.71
C ALA A 453 -11.11 -16.54 16.10
N ALA A 454 -11.81 -16.42 17.23
CA ALA A 454 -12.72 -17.46 17.74
C ALA A 454 -14.10 -17.42 17.07
N ARG A 455 -14.50 -16.27 16.50
CA ARG A 455 -15.85 -16.05 15.95
C ARG A 455 -15.94 -16.16 14.43
N GLN A 456 -14.90 -16.68 13.78
CA GLN A 456 -14.86 -16.85 12.33
C GLN A 456 -15.90 -17.89 11.83
N PRO A 457 -16.56 -17.68 10.66
CA PRO A 457 -16.40 -16.53 9.78
C PRO A 457 -17.20 -15.30 10.24
N LEU A 458 -16.54 -14.15 10.28
CA LEU A 458 -17.11 -12.90 10.80
C LEU A 458 -18.04 -12.23 9.79
N PRO A 459 -19.21 -11.72 10.19
CA PRO A 459 -20.01 -10.84 9.36
C PRO A 459 -19.30 -9.51 9.10
N ILE A 460 -19.41 -9.01 7.87
CA ILE A 460 -18.84 -7.72 7.45
C ILE A 460 -19.91 -6.64 7.58
N VAL A 461 -19.57 -5.53 8.23
CA VAL A 461 -20.39 -4.31 8.30
C VAL A 461 -19.60 -3.16 7.68
N ILE A 462 -20.18 -2.52 6.67
CA ILE A 462 -19.59 -1.34 6.02
C ILE A 462 -20.33 -0.09 6.50
N VAL A 463 -19.61 0.96 6.87
CA VAL A 463 -20.16 2.25 7.29
C VAL A 463 -19.70 3.34 6.33
N LEU A 464 -20.65 3.98 5.65
CA LEU A 464 -20.41 5.05 4.68
C LEU A 464 -20.91 6.39 5.25
N ALA A 465 -19.98 7.32 5.39
CA ALA A 465 -20.28 8.67 5.84
C ALA A 465 -20.87 9.54 4.72
N ASP A 466 -21.45 10.66 5.17
CA ASP A 466 -21.88 11.73 4.28
C ASP A 466 -20.67 12.53 3.75
N GLU A 467 -20.91 13.40 2.78
CA GLU A 467 -19.89 14.22 2.13
C GLU A 467 -19.18 15.20 3.08
N GLU A 468 -19.94 15.81 3.99
CA GLU A 468 -19.40 16.75 4.99
C GLU A 468 -18.98 16.04 6.30
N GLY A 469 -19.14 14.72 6.37
CA GLY A 469 -18.95 13.94 7.59
C GLY A 469 -17.56 13.33 7.73
N GLU A 470 -17.00 13.34 8.95
CA GLU A 470 -15.78 12.58 9.25
C GLU A 470 -16.10 11.08 9.38
N PRO A 471 -15.57 10.21 8.48
CA PRO A 471 -15.88 8.78 8.51
C PRO A 471 -15.42 8.10 9.80
N ASP A 472 -14.33 8.61 10.39
CA ASP A 472 -13.79 8.15 11.67
C ASP A 472 -14.79 8.36 12.82
N ALA A 473 -15.50 9.48 12.83
CA ALA A 473 -16.48 9.80 13.87
C ALA A 473 -17.71 8.90 13.74
N LEU A 474 -18.22 8.73 12.52
CA LEU A 474 -19.36 7.85 12.27
C LEU A 474 -19.04 6.37 12.53
N ALA A 475 -17.83 5.92 12.23
CA ALA A 475 -17.43 4.54 12.48
C ALA A 475 -17.28 4.21 13.98
N ARG A 476 -16.78 5.16 14.80
CA ARG A 476 -16.62 4.97 16.26
C ARG A 476 -17.92 4.60 16.94
N ASP A 477 -19.02 5.17 16.49
CA ASP A 477 -20.37 4.92 16.97
C ASP A 477 -20.81 3.45 16.83
N PHE A 478 -20.13 2.66 15.99
CA PHE A 478 -20.44 1.24 15.76
C PHE A 478 -19.42 0.28 16.38
N ILE A 479 -18.31 0.75 17.00
CA ILE A 479 -17.30 -0.13 17.62
C ILE A 479 -17.93 -1.00 18.71
N GLU A 480 -18.65 -0.39 19.65
CA GLU A 480 -19.22 -1.12 20.79
C GLU A 480 -20.16 -2.25 20.32
N ALA A 481 -20.94 -1.97 19.29
CA ALA A 481 -21.80 -2.97 18.66
C ALA A 481 -20.98 -4.04 17.92
N ALA A 482 -19.93 -3.65 17.20
CA ALA A 482 -19.04 -4.57 16.50
C ALA A 482 -18.35 -5.55 17.46
N ASP A 483 -17.87 -5.08 18.61
CA ASP A 483 -17.26 -5.91 19.65
C ASP A 483 -18.27 -6.88 20.26
N LYS A 484 -19.43 -6.35 20.63
CA LYS A 484 -20.51 -7.11 21.26
C LYS A 484 -21.02 -8.22 20.34
N TYR A 485 -21.29 -7.91 19.08
CA TYR A 485 -21.94 -8.82 18.14
C TYR A 485 -20.96 -9.54 17.18
N GLY A 486 -19.65 -9.26 17.28
CA GLY A 486 -18.60 -9.92 16.51
C GLY A 486 -18.57 -9.49 15.04
N TRP A 487 -18.70 -8.20 14.74
CA TRP A 487 -18.68 -7.66 13.38
C TRP A 487 -17.29 -7.22 12.97
N PHE A 488 -16.91 -7.55 11.75
CA PHE A 488 -15.76 -6.94 11.11
C PHE A 488 -16.21 -5.64 10.43
N LEU A 489 -15.80 -4.50 10.99
CA LEU A 489 -16.24 -3.18 10.56
C LEU A 489 -15.27 -2.58 9.54
N ILE A 490 -15.81 -2.05 8.44
CA ILE A 490 -15.05 -1.37 7.38
C ILE A 490 -15.67 0.02 7.18
N ALA A 491 -14.88 1.07 7.31
CA ALA A 491 -15.31 2.45 7.08
C ALA A 491 -14.32 3.14 6.12
N PRO A 492 -14.60 3.15 4.81
CA PRO A 492 -13.77 3.83 3.85
C PRO A 492 -14.03 5.35 3.86
N ARG A 493 -12.97 6.14 3.73
CA ARG A 493 -13.06 7.59 3.47
C ARG A 493 -13.30 7.83 1.99
N ILE A 494 -14.53 8.15 1.62
CA ILE A 494 -14.90 8.41 0.23
C ILE A 494 -14.67 9.89 -0.09
N GLU A 495 -13.84 10.16 -1.10
CA GLU A 495 -13.70 11.49 -1.70
C GLU A 495 -14.72 11.62 -2.82
N TYR A 496 -15.74 12.44 -2.56
CA TYR A 496 -16.81 12.75 -3.50
C TYR A 496 -16.42 13.91 -4.41
N GLN A 497 -16.93 13.97 -5.65
CA GLN A 497 -16.68 15.12 -6.52
C GLN A 497 -17.47 16.36 -6.06
N ASP A 498 -16.83 17.53 -6.21
CA ASP A 498 -17.44 18.85 -6.01
C ASP A 498 -18.64 19.02 -6.96
N ASP A 499 -19.79 19.43 -6.42
CA ASP A 499 -21.13 19.50 -7.05
C ASP A 499 -22.04 18.27 -6.83
N SER A 500 -22.34 18.03 -5.55
CA SER A 500 -23.11 16.89 -5.03
C SER A 500 -24.58 16.83 -5.43
N LEU A 501 -25.10 17.90 -6.04
CA LEU A 501 -26.48 17.99 -6.48
C LEU A 501 -26.63 17.79 -8.00
N ASP A 502 -25.54 17.75 -8.77
CA ASP A 502 -25.61 17.50 -10.21
C ASP A 502 -25.79 15.98 -10.51
N PRO A 503 -26.90 15.55 -11.13
CA PRO A 503 -27.08 14.17 -11.54
C PRO A 503 -26.00 13.66 -12.50
N ALA A 504 -25.43 14.51 -13.35
CA ALA A 504 -24.40 14.11 -14.30
C ALA A 504 -23.10 13.73 -13.58
N VAL A 505 -22.70 14.51 -12.57
CA VAL A 505 -21.56 14.21 -11.70
C VAL A 505 -21.78 12.90 -10.95
N ILE A 506 -22.97 12.74 -10.34
CA ILE A 506 -23.36 11.51 -9.64
C ILE A 506 -23.29 10.28 -10.55
N ALA A 507 -23.81 10.38 -11.79
CA ALA A 507 -23.74 9.27 -12.75
C ALA A 507 -22.30 8.95 -13.17
N ALA A 508 -21.47 9.97 -13.38
CA ALA A 508 -20.08 9.78 -13.80
C ALA A 508 -19.20 9.15 -12.71
N GLU A 509 -19.36 9.55 -11.45
CA GLU A 509 -18.53 9.06 -10.34
C GLU A 509 -18.97 7.68 -9.82
N SER A 510 -20.27 7.37 -9.87
CA SER A 510 -20.85 6.22 -9.18
C SER A 510 -20.23 4.87 -9.58
N PRO A 511 -19.93 4.58 -10.88
CA PRO A 511 -19.27 3.34 -11.26
C PRO A 511 -17.92 3.12 -10.58
N GLY A 512 -17.10 4.17 -10.50
CA GLY A 512 -15.80 4.13 -9.84
C GLY A 512 -15.93 3.89 -8.34
N LEU A 513 -16.83 4.62 -7.67
CA LEU A 513 -17.07 4.48 -6.24
C LEU A 513 -17.61 3.09 -5.86
N ILE A 514 -18.55 2.56 -6.65
CA ILE A 514 -19.14 1.23 -6.43
C ILE A 514 -18.07 0.14 -6.59
N ARG A 515 -17.23 0.23 -7.63
CA ARG A 515 -16.14 -0.72 -7.88
C ARG A 515 -15.07 -0.64 -6.78
N GLY A 516 -14.62 0.57 -6.46
CA GLY A 516 -13.63 0.80 -5.41
C GLY A 516 -14.11 0.30 -4.04
N LEU A 517 -15.38 0.47 -3.71
CA LEU A 517 -15.94 -0.07 -2.47
C LEU A 517 -15.88 -1.60 -2.40
N ARG A 518 -16.07 -2.29 -3.53
CA ARG A 518 -15.95 -3.74 -3.60
C ARG A 518 -14.50 -4.20 -3.49
N GLU A 519 -13.59 -3.52 -4.18
CA GLU A 519 -12.15 -3.77 -4.10
C GLU A 519 -11.64 -3.61 -2.67
N ILE A 520 -12.07 -2.57 -1.96
CA ILE A 520 -11.76 -2.38 -0.53
C ILE A 520 -12.21 -3.59 0.30
N VAL A 521 -13.42 -4.09 0.08
CA VAL A 521 -13.92 -5.26 0.83
C VAL A 521 -13.08 -6.50 0.52
N GLU A 522 -12.70 -6.72 -0.73
CA GLU A 522 -11.88 -7.86 -1.16
C GLU A 522 -10.45 -7.75 -0.59
N ASP A 523 -9.84 -6.58 -0.66
CA ASP A 523 -8.48 -6.30 -0.18
C ASP A 523 -8.39 -6.41 1.35
N VAL A 524 -9.31 -5.77 2.06
CA VAL A 524 -9.36 -5.84 3.53
C VAL A 524 -9.59 -7.28 4.00
N ALA A 525 -10.44 -8.03 3.30
CA ALA A 525 -10.66 -9.45 3.59
C ALA A 525 -9.39 -10.28 3.37
N HIS A 526 -8.58 -9.94 2.36
CA HIS A 526 -7.30 -10.57 2.09
C HIS A 526 -6.25 -10.24 3.16
N ASP A 527 -6.13 -8.95 3.51
CA ASP A 527 -5.09 -8.42 4.40
C ASP A 527 -5.32 -8.78 5.88
N ALA A 528 -6.57 -8.93 6.31
CA ALA A 528 -6.90 -9.19 7.71
C ALA A 528 -6.56 -10.61 8.20
N ASN A 529 -6.24 -11.56 7.33
CA ASN A 529 -6.03 -12.98 7.65
C ASN A 529 -7.16 -13.61 8.51
N LEU A 530 -8.41 -13.16 8.32
CA LEU A 530 -9.61 -13.66 8.99
C LEU A 530 -10.57 -14.25 7.94
N ARG A 531 -11.26 -15.35 8.27
CA ARG A 531 -12.36 -15.83 7.42
C ARG A 531 -13.53 -14.89 7.61
N LEU A 532 -13.91 -14.17 6.55
CA LEU A 532 -15.07 -13.28 6.56
C LEU A 532 -16.25 -13.90 5.82
N ARG A 533 -17.48 -13.53 6.20
CA ARG A 533 -18.68 -13.93 5.47
C ARG A 533 -18.72 -13.23 4.12
N ARG A 534 -19.14 -13.98 3.09
CA ARG A 534 -19.18 -13.51 1.70
C ARG A 534 -20.18 -12.38 1.44
N ARG A 535 -21.24 -12.25 2.27
CA ARG A 535 -22.24 -11.20 2.09
C ARG A 535 -22.08 -10.08 3.12
N VAL A 536 -22.03 -8.85 2.65
CA VAL A 536 -21.84 -7.65 3.46
C VAL A 536 -23.16 -7.05 3.94
N THR A 537 -23.13 -6.38 5.09
CA THR A 537 -24.19 -5.47 5.53
C THR A 537 -23.66 -4.05 5.42
N ILE A 538 -24.42 -3.13 4.83
CA ILE A 538 -23.94 -1.77 4.57
C ILE A 538 -24.86 -0.77 5.26
N PHE A 539 -24.29 0.13 6.03
CA PHE A 539 -24.96 1.31 6.55
C PHE A 539 -24.40 2.55 5.85
N GLY A 540 -25.27 3.44 5.39
CA GLY A 540 -24.88 4.72 4.82
C GLY A 540 -25.71 5.88 5.36
N PHE A 541 -25.05 7.00 5.61
CA PHE A 541 -25.64 8.29 5.98
C PHE A 541 -25.50 9.31 4.85
N GLY A 542 -26.52 10.10 4.57
CA GLY A 542 -26.47 11.17 3.56
C GLY A 542 -26.09 10.65 2.17
N ARG A 543 -25.02 11.19 1.57
CA ARG A 543 -24.45 10.73 0.30
C ARG A 543 -23.95 9.27 0.37
N GLY A 544 -23.45 8.85 1.53
CA GLY A 544 -23.13 7.45 1.82
C GLY A 544 -24.33 6.52 1.75
N ALA A 545 -25.55 6.99 2.07
CA ALA A 545 -26.78 6.21 1.90
C ALA A 545 -27.09 5.97 0.42
N SER A 546 -26.96 7.01 -0.41
CA SER A 546 -27.14 6.90 -1.86
C SER A 546 -26.14 5.92 -2.47
N LEU A 547 -24.87 5.97 -2.05
CA LEU A 547 -23.82 5.04 -2.49
C LEU A 547 -24.07 3.60 -2.03
N ALA A 548 -24.44 3.40 -0.76
CA ALA A 548 -24.80 2.09 -0.21
C ALA A 548 -25.92 1.43 -1.02
N GLN A 549 -26.93 2.21 -1.40
CA GLN A 549 -28.06 1.75 -2.18
C GLN A 549 -27.65 1.32 -3.60
N ARG A 550 -26.82 2.11 -4.29
CA ARG A 550 -26.32 1.75 -5.63
C ARG A 550 -25.36 0.56 -5.61
N TYR A 551 -24.56 0.41 -4.55
CA TYR A 551 -23.76 -0.78 -4.34
C TYR A 551 -24.65 -2.03 -4.22
N ALA A 552 -25.73 -1.95 -3.44
CA ALA A 552 -26.68 -3.06 -3.27
C ALA A 552 -27.40 -3.43 -4.57
N LEU A 553 -27.70 -2.47 -5.43
CA LEU A 553 -28.26 -2.74 -6.77
C LEU A 553 -27.25 -3.47 -7.68
N THR A 554 -25.99 -3.04 -7.69
CA THR A 554 -24.93 -3.62 -8.54
C THR A 554 -24.45 -4.99 -8.04
N TYR A 555 -24.24 -5.13 -6.74
CA TYR A 555 -23.66 -6.31 -6.08
C TYR A 555 -24.66 -7.05 -5.21
N ALA A 556 -25.93 -7.10 -5.66
CA ALA A 556 -27.02 -7.74 -4.92
C ALA A 556 -26.72 -9.18 -4.41
N PRO A 557 -26.01 -10.06 -5.15
CA PRO A 557 -25.64 -11.39 -4.63
C PRO A 557 -24.68 -11.38 -3.44
N GLU A 558 -23.91 -10.29 -3.30
CA GLU A 558 -22.87 -10.04 -2.30
C GLU A 558 -23.39 -9.14 -1.16
N THR A 559 -24.60 -8.59 -1.27
CA THR A 559 -25.23 -7.78 -0.22
C THR A 559 -26.25 -8.61 0.56
N ARG A 560 -26.18 -8.55 1.90
CA ARG A 560 -27.15 -9.19 2.80
C ARG A 560 -28.27 -8.25 3.21
N ALA A 561 -27.89 -7.06 3.64
CA ALA A 561 -28.80 -6.05 4.15
C ALA A 561 -28.19 -4.65 3.97
N VAL A 562 -29.06 -3.66 3.87
CA VAL A 562 -28.69 -2.26 3.72
C VAL A 562 -29.52 -1.39 4.66
N ALA A 563 -28.86 -0.51 5.39
CA ALA A 563 -29.47 0.54 6.20
C ALA A 563 -29.13 1.91 5.60
N LEU A 564 -30.16 2.69 5.27
CA LEU A 564 -30.07 3.97 4.60
C LEU A 564 -30.64 5.04 5.53
N LEU A 565 -29.88 6.09 5.84
CA LEU A 565 -30.38 7.22 6.62
C LEU A 565 -30.18 8.54 5.85
N GLY A 566 -31.28 9.25 5.56
CA GLY A 566 -31.23 10.61 5.01
C GLY A 566 -30.58 10.72 3.63
N GLY A 567 -30.78 9.75 2.73
CA GLY A 567 -30.17 9.81 1.40
C GLY A 567 -30.75 10.92 0.52
N GLY A 568 -29.87 11.73 -0.05
CA GLY A 568 -30.23 12.85 -0.91
C GLY A 568 -30.70 12.43 -2.30
N GLY A 569 -30.30 11.27 -2.84
CA GLY A 569 -30.67 10.86 -4.20
C GLY A 569 -30.51 9.36 -4.45
N TYR A 570 -31.63 8.64 -4.48
CA TYR A 570 -31.65 7.20 -4.72
C TYR A 570 -31.84 6.86 -6.19
N THR A 571 -31.41 5.65 -6.58
CA THR A 571 -31.63 5.11 -7.92
C THR A 571 -32.80 4.13 -7.85
N LEU A 572 -33.92 4.41 -8.53
CA LEU A 572 -35.08 3.51 -8.50
C LEU A 572 -34.69 2.13 -9.05
N PRO A 573 -35.00 1.03 -8.33
CA PRO A 573 -34.77 -0.33 -8.84
C PRO A 573 -35.61 -0.60 -10.10
N PRO A 574 -35.36 -1.70 -10.84
CA PRO A 574 -36.16 -2.04 -12.01
C PRO A 574 -37.66 -2.10 -11.65
N MET A 575 -38.49 -1.30 -12.31
CA MET A 575 -39.92 -1.21 -12.01
C MET A 575 -40.74 -1.94 -13.07
N ASN A 576 -41.57 -2.90 -12.63
CA ASN A 576 -42.37 -3.74 -13.55
C ASN A 576 -43.51 -2.97 -14.27
N ASP A 577 -43.90 -1.78 -13.79
CA ASP A 577 -45.14 -1.09 -14.19
C ASP A 577 -44.91 0.25 -14.92
N ILE A 578 -43.68 0.59 -15.27
CA ILE A 578 -43.38 1.81 -16.04
C ILE A 578 -42.98 1.41 -17.45
N ALA A 579 -43.52 2.10 -18.47
CA ALA A 579 -43.25 1.82 -19.88
C ALA A 579 -41.74 1.80 -20.20
N GLU A 580 -40.94 2.58 -19.47
CA GLU A 580 -39.48 2.49 -19.45
C GLU A 580 -38.92 2.91 -18.07
N ASP A 581 -37.94 2.17 -17.54
CA ASP A 581 -37.19 2.55 -16.32
C ASP A 581 -36.48 3.90 -16.50
N PRO A 582 -36.34 4.78 -15.50
CA PRO A 582 -35.58 6.03 -15.64
C PRO A 582 -34.09 5.79 -15.95
N GLN A 583 -33.46 6.78 -16.58
CA GLN A 583 -32.00 6.79 -16.82
C GLN A 583 -31.22 6.86 -15.50
N PHE A 584 -30.06 6.22 -15.43
CA PHE A 584 -29.08 6.39 -14.37
C PHE A 584 -28.61 7.85 -14.30
N PRO A 585 -28.55 8.47 -13.10
CA PRO A 585 -28.61 7.87 -11.77
C PRO A 585 -30.02 7.83 -11.14
N PHE A 586 -31.07 8.24 -11.85
CA PHE A 586 -32.46 8.26 -11.34
C PHE A 586 -33.10 6.86 -11.30
N GLY A 587 -32.74 6.01 -12.25
CA GLY A 587 -33.18 4.61 -12.37
C GLY A 587 -32.07 3.76 -12.98
N VAL A 588 -32.43 2.56 -13.45
CA VAL A 588 -31.46 1.50 -13.77
C VAL A 588 -31.23 1.26 -15.27
N ARG A 589 -31.90 2.00 -16.15
CA ARG A 589 -31.97 1.74 -17.61
C ARG A 589 -30.59 1.49 -18.25
N ASP A 590 -29.65 2.38 -18.04
CA ASP A 590 -28.27 2.36 -18.55
C ASP A 590 -27.24 2.06 -17.46
N MET A 591 -27.68 1.77 -16.23
CA MET A 591 -26.80 1.47 -15.10
C MET A 591 -25.91 0.26 -15.39
N SER A 592 -26.43 -0.78 -16.05
CA SER A 592 -25.66 -1.98 -16.38
C SER A 592 -24.49 -1.70 -17.32
N ALA A 593 -24.67 -0.73 -18.25
CA ALA A 593 -23.60 -0.28 -19.14
C ALA A 593 -22.58 0.59 -18.39
N ALA A 594 -23.05 1.45 -17.48
CA ALA A 594 -22.19 2.32 -16.67
C ALA A 594 -21.31 1.54 -15.68
N VAL A 595 -21.85 0.53 -14.99
CA VAL A 595 -21.11 -0.26 -13.97
C VAL A 595 -20.51 -1.56 -14.51
N GLY A 596 -20.82 -1.93 -15.76
CA GLY A 596 -20.33 -3.15 -16.42
C GLY A 596 -20.93 -4.46 -15.86
N ARG A 597 -22.10 -4.40 -15.20
CA ARG A 597 -22.75 -5.56 -14.58
C ARG A 597 -24.27 -5.47 -14.64
N SER A 598 -24.93 -6.56 -15.00
CA SER A 598 -26.39 -6.63 -14.99
C SER A 598 -26.95 -6.73 -13.58
N ILE A 599 -28.10 -6.09 -13.34
CA ILE A 599 -28.79 -6.14 -12.06
C ILE A 599 -29.46 -7.50 -11.89
N ASN A 600 -29.17 -8.16 -10.77
CA ASN A 600 -29.77 -9.45 -10.43
C ASN A 600 -31.02 -9.23 -9.56
N VAL A 601 -32.18 -9.18 -10.21
CA VAL A 601 -33.48 -8.89 -9.56
C VAL A 601 -33.81 -9.91 -8.47
N ASP A 602 -33.55 -11.21 -8.71
CA ASP A 602 -33.80 -12.26 -7.72
C ASP A 602 -32.93 -12.12 -6.47
N ALA A 603 -31.68 -11.69 -6.65
CA ALA A 603 -30.79 -11.38 -5.54
C ALA A 603 -31.20 -10.12 -4.81
N LEU A 604 -31.64 -9.10 -5.54
CA LEU A 604 -32.13 -7.84 -4.98
C LEU A 604 -33.30 -8.09 -4.04
N ARG A 605 -34.29 -8.92 -4.42
CA ARG A 605 -35.45 -9.28 -3.58
C ARG A 605 -35.07 -9.95 -2.24
N ARG A 606 -33.86 -10.51 -2.14
CA ARG A 606 -33.35 -11.15 -0.91
C ARG A 606 -32.61 -10.19 0.02
N ILE A 607 -32.36 -8.95 -0.41
CA ILE A 607 -31.73 -7.93 0.42
C ILE A 607 -32.78 -7.35 1.36
N ARG A 608 -32.44 -7.27 2.65
CA ARG A 608 -33.25 -6.56 3.64
C ARG A 608 -32.89 -5.08 3.66
N PHE A 609 -33.88 -4.21 3.66
CA PHE A 609 -33.69 -2.77 3.68
C PHE A 609 -34.21 -2.16 4.98
N TRP A 610 -33.42 -1.26 5.56
CA TRP A 610 -33.88 -0.31 6.56
C TRP A 610 -33.72 1.08 5.98
N ILE A 611 -34.79 1.86 5.94
CA ILE A 611 -34.82 3.17 5.30
C ILE A 611 -35.33 4.16 6.34
N GLY A 612 -34.40 4.96 6.86
CA GLY A 612 -34.62 5.97 7.86
C GLY A 612 -34.52 7.38 7.31
N VAL A 613 -35.25 8.31 7.91
CA VAL A 613 -35.12 9.74 7.67
C VAL A 613 -35.55 10.53 8.90
N GLY A 614 -34.91 11.68 9.17
CA GLY A 614 -35.37 12.60 10.20
C GLY A 614 -36.69 13.25 9.82
N GLU A 615 -37.62 13.36 10.76
CA GLU A 615 -38.94 13.98 10.54
C GLU A 615 -38.84 15.42 10.01
N ARG A 616 -37.81 16.16 10.44
CA ARG A 616 -37.55 17.57 10.07
C ARG A 616 -36.56 17.70 8.92
N ASP A 617 -36.14 16.61 8.29
CA ASP A 617 -35.24 16.61 7.12
C ASP A 617 -36.00 16.96 5.82
N THR A 618 -36.68 18.10 5.87
CA THR A 618 -37.60 18.61 4.84
C THR A 618 -37.02 19.77 4.03
N ASP A 619 -35.73 20.09 4.21
CA ASP A 619 -35.09 21.18 3.48
C ASP A 619 -34.87 20.78 2.01
N THR A 620 -35.51 21.53 1.12
CA THR A 620 -35.40 21.30 -0.33
C THR A 620 -34.10 21.81 -0.95
N ALA A 621 -33.35 22.68 -0.26
CA ALA A 621 -32.09 23.24 -0.78
C ALA A 621 -30.94 22.22 -0.76
N THR A 622 -31.05 21.21 0.08
CA THR A 622 -30.01 20.19 0.30
C THR A 622 -30.22 18.95 -0.56
N THR A 623 -31.14 18.99 -1.53
CA THR A 623 -31.38 17.90 -2.49
C THR A 623 -31.54 18.42 -3.92
N SER A 624 -31.11 17.60 -4.89
CA SER A 624 -31.16 17.97 -6.32
C SER A 624 -32.58 17.97 -6.86
N ARG A 625 -33.02 19.08 -7.46
CA ARG A 625 -34.37 19.20 -8.05
C ARG A 625 -34.62 18.25 -9.22
N ALA A 626 -33.56 17.70 -9.82
CA ALA A 626 -33.68 16.75 -10.92
C ALA A 626 -34.37 15.43 -10.52
N TRP A 627 -34.36 15.07 -9.24
CA TRP A 627 -35.00 13.87 -8.69
C TRP A 627 -36.47 14.05 -8.32
N ASP A 628 -36.99 15.28 -8.29
CA ASP A 628 -38.33 15.57 -7.76
C ASP A 628 -39.42 14.75 -8.44
N LYS A 629 -39.35 14.66 -9.77
CA LYS A 629 -40.32 13.91 -10.58
C LYS A 629 -40.31 12.40 -10.34
N PHE A 630 -39.27 11.88 -9.69
CA PHE A 630 -39.07 10.45 -9.46
C PHE A 630 -39.25 10.05 -7.99
N LEU A 631 -38.74 10.87 -7.06
CA LEU A 631 -38.66 10.53 -5.64
C LEU A 631 -39.32 11.56 -4.71
N GLY A 632 -39.50 12.80 -5.17
CA GLY A 632 -39.95 13.93 -4.34
C GLY A 632 -38.87 14.98 -4.05
N ALA A 633 -39.29 16.11 -3.49
CA ALA A 633 -38.50 17.32 -3.29
C ALA A 633 -37.69 17.35 -1.98
N THR A 634 -38.02 16.47 -1.01
CA THR A 634 -37.35 16.42 0.30
C THR A 634 -36.77 15.03 0.58
N ARG A 635 -35.78 14.91 1.48
CA ARG A 635 -35.26 13.59 1.89
C ARG A 635 -36.35 12.71 2.49
N VAL A 636 -37.31 13.30 3.21
CA VAL A 636 -38.48 12.59 3.75
C VAL A 636 -39.30 11.94 2.64
N GLU A 637 -39.66 12.70 1.61
CA GLU A 637 -40.40 12.18 0.45
C GLU A 637 -39.60 11.12 -0.31
N ARG A 638 -38.29 11.34 -0.50
CA ARG A 638 -37.40 10.42 -1.23
C ARG A 638 -37.29 9.07 -0.53
N ALA A 639 -37.09 9.08 0.79
CA ALA A 639 -37.04 7.88 1.61
C ALA A 639 -38.38 7.12 1.59
N ALA A 640 -39.51 7.83 1.71
CA ALA A 640 -40.84 7.25 1.65
C ALA A 640 -41.13 6.60 0.28
N THR A 641 -40.77 7.28 -0.81
CA THR A 641 -40.96 6.78 -2.18
C THR A 641 -40.12 5.53 -2.43
N LEU A 642 -38.83 5.55 -2.07
CA LEU A 642 -37.97 4.38 -2.21
C LEU A 642 -38.51 3.18 -1.41
N ALA A 643 -38.91 3.39 -0.16
CA ALA A 643 -39.45 2.33 0.69
C ALA A 643 -40.72 1.72 0.09
N ARG A 644 -41.63 2.57 -0.42
CA ARG A 644 -42.86 2.12 -1.08
C ARG A 644 -42.57 1.24 -2.30
N VAL A 645 -41.59 1.64 -3.13
CA VAL A 645 -41.21 0.88 -4.33
C VAL A 645 -40.61 -0.47 -3.95
N LEU A 646 -39.67 -0.51 -3.00
CA LEU A 646 -39.06 -1.77 -2.55
C LEU A 646 -40.07 -2.72 -1.89
N MET A 647 -40.97 -2.19 -1.04
CA MET A 647 -42.04 -2.98 -0.44
C MET A 647 -42.99 -3.57 -1.50
N ARG A 648 -43.38 -2.78 -2.50
CA ARG A 648 -44.21 -3.26 -3.62
C ARG A 648 -43.53 -4.39 -4.38
N ASP A 649 -42.22 -4.29 -4.57
CA ASP A 649 -41.42 -5.30 -5.29
C ASP A 649 -41.04 -6.50 -4.40
N GLY A 650 -41.60 -6.60 -3.20
CA GLY A 650 -41.49 -7.75 -2.31
C GLY A 650 -40.18 -7.82 -1.51
N ASN A 651 -39.41 -6.73 -1.46
CA ASN A 651 -38.26 -6.62 -0.58
C ASN A 651 -38.67 -6.48 0.89
N ASP A 652 -38.02 -7.24 1.77
CA ASP A 652 -38.13 -7.06 3.23
C ASP A 652 -37.58 -5.67 3.60
N THR A 653 -38.46 -4.71 3.79
CA THR A 653 -38.12 -3.29 3.89
C THR A 653 -38.79 -2.69 5.13
N ARG A 654 -38.01 -2.01 5.98
CA ARG A 654 -38.50 -1.28 7.14
C ARG A 654 -38.29 0.21 6.93
N TYR A 655 -39.38 0.96 6.82
CA TYR A 655 -39.37 2.42 6.77
C TYR A 655 -39.48 3.00 8.18
N VAL A 656 -38.64 3.98 8.52
CA VAL A 656 -38.58 4.60 9.85
C VAL A 656 -38.47 6.12 9.71
N ILE A 657 -39.33 6.83 10.43
CA ILE A 657 -39.18 8.27 10.64
C ILE A 657 -38.58 8.45 12.04
N VAL A 658 -37.48 9.20 12.13
CA VAL A 658 -36.83 9.54 13.39
C VAL A 658 -37.46 10.84 13.90
N PRO A 659 -38.23 10.81 14.99
CA PRO A 659 -39.00 11.97 15.46
C PRO A 659 -38.07 13.10 15.88
N ASP A 660 -38.51 14.33 15.62
CA ASP A 660 -37.82 15.59 15.98
C ASP A 660 -36.40 15.79 15.40
N ALA A 661 -35.89 14.87 14.57
CA ALA A 661 -34.55 14.92 14.00
C ALA A 661 -34.51 15.60 12.62
N GLY A 662 -33.45 16.37 12.37
CA GLY A 662 -33.15 16.94 11.05
C GLY A 662 -32.25 16.03 10.21
N HIS A 663 -31.30 16.61 9.49
CA HIS A 663 -30.27 15.86 8.75
C HIS A 663 -29.09 15.48 9.66
N GLU A 664 -29.30 14.53 10.56
CA GLU A 664 -28.30 14.15 11.57
C GLU A 664 -28.38 12.68 11.99
N MET A 665 -27.29 12.16 12.55
CA MET A 665 -27.24 10.83 13.17
C MET A 665 -27.57 10.94 14.67
N THR A 666 -28.84 10.75 15.04
CA THR A 666 -29.25 10.74 16.45
C THR A 666 -28.94 9.40 17.14
N ALA A 667 -28.88 9.41 18.48
CA ALA A 667 -28.71 8.17 19.26
C ALA A 667 -29.85 7.16 19.06
N ASP A 668 -31.09 7.64 18.84
CA ASP A 668 -32.25 6.78 18.51
C ASP A 668 -32.09 6.14 17.13
N ALA A 669 -31.70 6.93 16.12
CA ALA A 669 -31.42 6.42 14.78
C ALA A 669 -30.31 5.35 14.82
N ARG A 670 -29.19 5.65 15.48
CA ARG A 670 -28.07 4.71 15.66
C ARG A 670 -28.50 3.41 16.32
N SER A 671 -29.27 3.49 17.41
CA SER A 671 -29.74 2.30 18.14
C SER A 671 -30.64 1.41 17.27
N ARG A 672 -31.52 2.02 16.46
CA ARG A 672 -32.38 1.30 15.51
C ARG A 672 -31.59 0.64 14.38
N ILE A 673 -30.57 1.32 13.86
CA ILE A 673 -29.68 0.78 12.82
C ILE A 673 -28.89 -0.41 13.36
N VAL A 674 -28.29 -0.28 14.55
CA VAL A 674 -27.58 -1.39 15.21
C VAL A 674 -28.51 -2.59 15.39
N GLN A 675 -29.73 -2.37 15.89
CA GLN A 675 -30.70 -3.45 16.04
C GLN A 675 -31.05 -4.10 14.69
N PHE A 676 -31.28 -3.30 13.65
CA PHE A 676 -31.52 -3.82 12.31
C PHE A 676 -30.35 -4.67 11.79
N ILE A 677 -29.10 -4.24 11.99
CA ILE A 677 -27.92 -5.00 11.59
C ILE A 677 -27.88 -6.34 12.33
N VAL A 678 -28.14 -6.36 13.64
CA VAL A 678 -28.24 -7.60 14.45
C VAL A 678 -29.33 -8.53 13.92
N ASP A 679 -30.55 -8.02 13.71
CA ASP A 679 -31.70 -8.77 13.22
C ASP A 679 -31.46 -9.31 11.81
N SER A 680 -30.74 -8.53 10.98
CA SER A 680 -30.36 -8.94 9.64
C SER A 680 -29.41 -10.13 9.68
N MET A 681 -28.58 -10.29 10.71
CA MET A 681 -27.58 -11.36 10.81
C MET A 681 -28.14 -12.64 11.42
N SER A 682 -29.20 -12.53 12.22
CA SER A 682 -29.99 -13.65 12.72
C SER A 682 -31.02 -14.09 11.66
N SER A 683 -31.23 -15.38 11.53
CA SER A 683 -32.04 -16.00 10.47
C SER A 683 -33.52 -16.09 10.86
N GLY A 684 -34.18 -14.94 11.02
CA GLY A 684 -35.64 -14.86 11.20
C GLY A 684 -36.24 -13.59 10.58
N PRO A 685 -37.51 -13.61 10.13
CA PRO A 685 -38.25 -12.40 9.77
C PRO A 685 -38.45 -11.51 11.01
N PHE A 686 -38.59 -10.20 10.81
CA PHE A 686 -38.75 -9.22 11.91
C PHE A 686 -39.87 -9.63 12.86
N LEU A 687 -39.58 -9.65 14.17
CA LEU A 687 -40.63 -9.49 15.16
C LEU A 687 -41.22 -8.08 15.00
N PRO A 688 -42.56 -7.92 14.99
CA PRO A 688 -43.17 -6.61 14.89
C PRO A 688 -42.70 -5.71 16.06
N PRO A 689 -42.66 -4.39 15.86
CA PRO A 689 -42.20 -3.47 16.89
C PRO A 689 -43.00 -3.67 18.18
N VAL A 690 -42.30 -3.77 19.32
CA VAL A 690 -42.92 -3.62 20.64
C VAL A 690 -43.50 -2.22 20.67
N GLU A 691 -44.83 -2.10 20.58
CA GLU A 691 -45.51 -0.82 20.76
C GLU A 691 -45.11 -0.25 22.12
N PRO A 692 -44.69 1.03 22.21
CA PRO A 692 -44.59 1.68 23.49
C PRO A 692 -45.98 1.67 24.13
N ARG A 693 -46.09 1.21 25.39
CA ARG A 693 -47.33 1.20 26.17
C ARG A 693 -48.05 2.54 25.97
N ARG A 694 -49.17 2.53 25.24
CA ARG A 694 -50.08 3.67 25.16
C ARG A 694 -50.58 3.95 26.56
N GLN A 695 -50.12 5.05 27.16
CA GLN A 695 -50.91 5.69 28.20
C GLN A 695 -52.21 6.14 27.55
N SER A 696 -53.31 5.62 28.05
CA SER A 696 -54.66 5.90 27.60
C SER A 696 -54.97 7.39 27.76
N VAL A 697 -55.16 8.09 26.64
CA VAL A 697 -55.97 9.31 26.61
C VAL A 697 -57.08 9.06 25.58
N ARG A 698 -58.32 9.12 26.06
CA ARG A 698 -59.56 8.99 25.29
C ARG A 698 -59.77 10.24 24.43
N GLY A 699 -60.32 10.07 23.22
CA GLY A 699 -61.04 11.13 22.52
C GLY A 699 -61.06 10.93 21.00
N PRO A 700 -62.21 11.10 20.32
CA PRO A 700 -62.53 10.43 19.06
C PRO A 700 -62.30 11.32 17.82
N ASP A 701 -62.00 10.69 16.68
CA ASP A 701 -62.83 10.78 15.47
C ASP A 701 -62.07 10.24 14.26
N ASP A 702 -62.62 9.14 13.73
CA ASP A 702 -62.33 8.59 12.42
C ASP A 702 -62.73 9.59 11.33
N ALA A 703 -61.78 9.94 10.46
CA ALA A 703 -62.10 10.47 9.14
C ALA A 703 -61.04 10.04 8.13
N LEU A 704 -61.26 8.83 7.59
CA LEU A 704 -60.81 8.42 6.27
C LEU A 704 -61.20 9.49 5.23
N LEU A 705 -60.23 10.02 4.49
CA LEU A 705 -60.50 10.58 3.16
C LEU A 705 -59.41 10.16 2.16
N PRO A 706 -59.79 9.52 1.05
CA PRO A 706 -58.88 9.05 -0.01
C PRO A 706 -58.91 10.02 -1.20
N PHE A 707 -57.78 10.46 -1.74
CA PHE A 707 -57.73 11.16 -3.04
C PHE A 707 -56.30 11.06 -3.58
N ARG A 708 -56.06 10.42 -4.73
CA ARG A 708 -56.24 10.82 -6.15
C ARG A 708 -54.90 11.20 -6.76
#